data_AF-A0AAN9U6P7-F1
#
_entry.id   AF-A0AAN9U6P7-F1
#
_cell.length_a   1.000
_cell.length_b   1.000
_cell.length_c   1.000
_cell.angle_alpha   90.00
_cell.angle_beta   90.00
_cell.angle_gamma   90.00
#
_symmetry.space_group_name_H-M   'P 1'
#
loop_
_entity.id
_entity.type
_entity.pdbx_description
1 polymer ?
#
loop_
_entity_poly.entity_id
_entity_poly.type
_entity_poly.pdbx_seq_one_letter_code
_entity_poly.pdbx_strand_id
1 'polypeptide(L)'
;MIDVDDTKPWTAYINSPSSRLVRPRSIRAISGDAVVRTSSSGVYTLHMEAGSQITLDFSYVAGWLRMETSTSEPTMPEDEAGGHPAAAAPHFSLAFAESPAFIRAISDDTGPVYTQDYDKALNVTIDGGAETYRMPRERFRGGFRFVTIHAYRSAITISDVVCELGYSPSQADPSDWAGHFWAEQGVGEDGGGDGDDLLVRIWYAGVFTAQTNIAPPYTSRWLPQVEDGWAYNATLGVEGPMLVDGAKRDRAVWSGDLGIAGTTAFLGLGSVGLEAVYYALETMFRYQNDTDGMLPYSGPTTSSFLHGSKSDVYHAWAMVACFNYAVFTGNETWVDTHWENLTRGVEYIVGRLDNHVGLAEHVYTSDWARVGSGGFYSALNALNYHVLSSFASLALDTATERYSKTPITLQLSTFIVPILLTLHSNSRREQAESWSAASARLKIAFNEVLWDENNALFRDNETAAGAELYPQDGNAIALLYNLTTNQNQSIQISNALTRNWNEIGPVAPELADTISPFISSAEVLAHYAAGQSRTALDLIRKTWGYLLDSPLMTGTTLIEGMSANGSLAYRSMRSYNHDSAYTSLSHSWSTGPTQALSFKTVGLEIIGWKRWVFRPQPGDLQSLRTGYVSPMGHFEAIVEFDGPNGLAGRTLEATLTTPNGTTGSIQLPFECRLVTVDRKAYVKGELLAGGGVRKVIGRDCLFINNEFVPAQSGETIETVNPFDSSAIASVAAAGAADVDAAVKAARAAFRNPAWRGLSAAARGALLYRLAEVVERESKVLATIDAWDNGKPYAVALGEDLAESVAVFKYYAGWADKIYGQTIETSEAKLAYTKHEPMAAWKLGPALACGNTIVLKAAEQTPLSALYLGTLIKEAGFPPGVVNIINGYGRTAGVALSEHLGVDKIAFTGSTITGKAIMRSAAVNLKNITLETGGKSPLIIFDDADLEQAVKWSHVGIMSGSGQVCTSTSRIYVQEKVYEKFVEQFKDYTVQNSTSGSQFDEKTTHGPQISKVQQEKILSYVESAKSEGGRLVLGGKPGPGNGFFVEPTIFADTKNHMKAVREEIFGPFVVIQSFTTDEEAIEKANDTEYGLGAAVFSKDIVRAHKAAGAIEAGMVWINSSQDSHFGIPFGGYKQSGIGRELGQYALSSYTQVKAIHVNLGTIL
;
A
#
# COMPACT_ATOMS: atom_id res chain seq x y z
N MET A 1 -3.53 35.01 29.09
CA MET A 1 -2.44 34.83 28.11
C MET A 1 -1.68 33.60 28.58
N ILE A 2 -1.76 32.54 27.80
CA ILE A 2 -0.99 31.30 28.00
C ILE A 2 0.26 31.48 27.13
N ASP A 3 1.45 31.19 27.67
CA ASP A 3 2.66 31.14 26.85
C ASP A 3 2.47 30.05 25.79
N VAL A 4 2.57 30.43 24.52
CA VAL A 4 2.55 29.45 23.43
C VAL A 4 3.83 28.64 23.53
N ASP A 5 3.68 27.33 23.68
CA ASP A 5 4.81 26.40 23.61
C ASP A 5 5.26 26.30 22.15
N ASP A 6 6.21 27.16 21.77
CA ASP A 6 6.81 27.26 20.43
C ASP A 6 7.43 25.92 19.93
N THR A 7 7.45 24.86 20.74
CA THR A 7 7.91 23.52 20.34
C THR A 7 6.84 22.67 19.63
N LYS A 8 5.58 23.12 19.55
CA LYS A 8 4.46 22.39 18.90
C LYS A 8 3.91 23.17 17.69
N PRO A 9 4.28 22.81 16.44
CA PRO A 9 3.93 23.61 15.26
C PRO A 9 2.42 23.68 14.98
N TRP A 10 1.66 22.66 15.40
CA TRP A 10 0.22 22.60 15.20
C TRP A 10 -0.61 23.49 16.14
N THR A 11 -0.02 24.12 17.16
CA THR A 11 -0.78 24.94 18.13
C THR A 11 -1.49 26.13 17.47
N ALA A 12 -0.94 26.67 16.38
CA ALA A 12 -1.56 27.74 15.59
C ALA A 12 -2.87 27.32 14.89
N TYR A 13 -3.13 26.01 14.75
CA TYR A 13 -4.25 25.43 14.01
C TYR A 13 -5.43 25.04 14.92
N ILE A 14 -5.25 25.08 16.25
CA ILE A 14 -6.30 24.82 17.23
C ILE A 14 -7.25 26.01 17.30
N ASN A 15 -8.25 26.05 16.41
CA ASN A 15 -9.32 27.04 16.44
C ASN A 15 -10.39 26.68 17.48
N SER A 16 -10.00 26.62 18.75
CA SER A 16 -10.90 26.41 19.89
C SER A 16 -10.55 27.39 21.02
N PRO A 17 -11.53 27.94 21.76
CA PRO A 17 -11.25 28.91 22.82
C PRO A 17 -10.82 28.21 24.11
N SER A 18 -9.89 28.83 24.84
CA SER A 18 -9.40 28.34 26.15
C SER A 18 -10.40 28.53 27.31
N SER A 19 -11.70 28.52 27.02
CA SER A 19 -12.79 28.83 27.94
C SER A 19 -14.12 28.43 27.32
N ARG A 20 -14.97 27.73 28.09
CA ARG A 20 -16.36 27.49 27.71
C ARG A 20 -17.20 28.78 27.66
N LEU A 21 -16.78 29.86 28.31
CA LEU A 21 -17.42 31.18 28.21
C LEU A 21 -16.71 32.02 27.15
N VAL A 22 -17.40 32.32 26.04
CA VAL A 22 -16.92 33.16 24.95
C VAL A 22 -17.75 34.44 24.81
N ARG A 23 -17.19 35.45 24.15
CA ARG A 23 -17.87 36.70 23.77
C ARG A 23 -17.76 36.89 22.25
N PRO A 24 -18.63 37.70 21.62
CA PRO A 24 -18.47 38.07 20.22
C PRO A 24 -17.07 38.63 19.97
N ARG A 25 -16.39 38.17 18.91
CA ARG A 25 -15.10 38.73 18.48
C ARG A 25 -15.26 39.94 17.58
N SER A 26 -16.34 40.00 16.79
CA SER A 26 -16.60 41.12 15.88
C SER A 26 -18.10 41.38 15.70
N ILE A 27 -18.41 42.59 15.22
CA ILE A 27 -19.72 42.90 14.65
C ILE A 27 -19.67 42.58 13.15
N ARG A 28 -20.53 41.67 12.69
CA ARG A 28 -20.57 41.22 11.29
C ARG A 28 -21.36 42.16 10.39
N ALA A 29 -22.44 42.73 10.90
CA ALA A 29 -23.34 43.65 10.20
C ALA A 29 -24.13 44.52 11.20
N ILE A 30 -24.50 45.72 10.76
CA ILE A 30 -25.41 46.65 11.46
C ILE A 30 -26.42 47.16 10.43
N SER A 31 -27.69 47.28 10.79
CA SER A 31 -28.76 47.87 9.98
C SER A 31 -29.73 48.67 10.85
N GLY A 32 -30.35 49.71 10.29
CA GLY A 32 -31.18 50.66 11.05
C GLY A 32 -30.37 51.58 11.96
N ASP A 33 -31.04 52.23 12.91
CA ASP A 33 -30.40 53.15 13.86
C ASP A 33 -29.91 52.40 15.11
N ALA A 34 -28.63 52.03 15.12
CA ALA A 34 -27.99 51.40 16.25
C ALA A 34 -26.53 51.83 16.41
N VAL A 35 -26.10 51.99 17.66
CA VAL A 35 -24.76 52.45 18.03
C VAL A 35 -24.06 51.37 18.85
N VAL A 36 -22.97 50.82 18.31
CA VAL A 36 -22.07 49.92 19.03
C VAL A 36 -20.98 50.72 19.73
N ARG A 37 -20.78 50.47 21.02
CA ARG A 37 -19.62 50.91 21.80
C ARG A 37 -18.84 49.69 22.25
N THR A 38 -17.52 49.80 22.31
CA THR A 38 -16.63 48.72 22.76
C THR A 38 -15.83 49.21 23.97
N SER A 39 -15.81 48.43 25.05
CA SER A 39 -14.98 48.73 26.22
C SER A 39 -13.49 48.49 25.95
N SER A 40 -12.62 48.99 26.84
CA SER A 40 -11.19 48.64 26.83
C SER A 40 -10.92 47.15 27.08
N SER A 41 -11.92 46.38 27.54
CA SER A 41 -11.87 44.93 27.70
C SER A 41 -12.53 44.16 26.55
N GLY A 42 -12.83 44.82 25.43
CA GLY A 42 -13.43 44.20 24.24
C GLY A 42 -14.90 43.82 24.35
N VAL A 43 -15.61 44.30 25.39
CA VAL A 43 -17.03 44.00 25.59
C VAL A 43 -17.87 45.01 24.80
N TYR A 44 -18.81 44.51 24.00
CA TYR A 44 -19.75 45.36 23.26
C TYR A 44 -20.91 45.84 24.15
N THR A 45 -21.28 47.10 23.96
CA THR A 45 -22.56 47.68 24.39
C THR A 45 -23.29 48.14 23.14
N LEU A 46 -24.47 47.56 22.92
CA LEU A 46 -25.32 47.75 21.75
C LEU A 46 -26.48 48.65 22.17
N HIS A 47 -26.55 49.88 21.66
CA HIS A 47 -27.75 50.72 21.79
C HIS A 47 -28.54 50.60 20.49
N MET A 48 -29.78 50.12 20.56
CA MET A 48 -30.57 49.71 19.41
C MET A 48 -31.95 50.35 19.45
N GLU A 49 -32.28 51.19 18.47
CA GLU A 49 -33.64 51.73 18.30
C GLU A 49 -34.57 50.68 17.68
N ALA A 50 -35.89 50.91 17.78
CA ALA A 50 -36.90 50.05 17.16
C ALA A 50 -36.68 49.92 15.63
N GLY A 51 -36.66 48.68 15.13
CA GLY A 51 -36.37 48.34 13.74
C GLY A 51 -34.87 48.19 13.40
N SER A 52 -33.97 48.38 14.36
CA SER A 52 -32.52 48.18 14.16
C SER A 52 -32.06 46.74 14.40
N GLN A 53 -30.96 46.36 13.75
CA GLN A 53 -30.43 44.99 13.74
C GLN A 53 -28.90 45.01 13.86
N ILE A 54 -28.36 44.07 14.65
CA ILE A 54 -26.91 43.86 14.81
C ILE A 54 -26.63 42.36 14.74
N THR A 55 -25.72 41.94 13.86
CA THR A 55 -25.21 40.57 13.83
C THR A 55 -23.85 40.49 14.50
N LEU A 56 -23.76 39.66 15.53
CA LEU A 56 -22.56 39.33 16.29
C LEU A 56 -21.89 38.09 15.68
N ASP A 57 -20.56 38.09 15.51
CA ASP A 57 -19.77 36.91 15.16
C ASP A 57 -18.92 36.47 16.36
N PHE A 58 -19.15 35.25 16.86
CA PHE A 58 -18.38 34.67 17.95
C PHE A 58 -17.03 34.07 17.50
N SER A 59 -16.80 33.94 16.19
CA SER A 59 -15.71 33.19 15.53
C SER A 59 -15.66 31.69 15.81
N TYR A 60 -16.27 31.25 16.90
CA TYR A 60 -16.47 29.87 17.28
C TYR A 60 -17.95 29.49 17.10
N VAL A 61 -18.19 28.19 16.95
CA VAL A 61 -19.48 27.60 17.26
C VAL A 61 -19.82 27.91 18.74
N ALA A 62 -21.10 28.03 19.06
CA ALA A 62 -21.62 28.61 20.29
C ALA A 62 -22.85 27.82 20.83
N GLY A 63 -23.25 28.13 22.06
CA GLY A 63 -24.32 27.48 22.83
C GLY A 63 -25.21 28.47 23.61
N TRP A 64 -25.33 28.30 24.93
CA TRP A 64 -26.24 29.11 25.77
C TRP A 64 -25.91 30.60 25.74
N LEU A 65 -26.90 31.46 25.51
CA LEU A 65 -26.72 32.91 25.62
C LEU A 65 -27.08 33.47 27.00
N ARG A 66 -26.23 34.37 27.49
CA ARG A 66 -26.51 35.35 28.54
C ARG A 66 -26.20 36.74 28.00
N MET A 67 -26.99 37.73 28.39
CA MET A 67 -26.69 39.15 28.13
C MET A 67 -27.34 40.02 29.20
N GLU A 68 -26.75 41.18 29.49
CA GLU A 68 -27.35 42.21 30.33
C GLU A 68 -28.16 43.15 29.43
N THR A 69 -29.46 43.28 29.69
CA THR A 69 -30.41 44.07 28.88
C THR A 69 -30.97 45.23 29.69
N SER A 70 -31.32 46.32 29.01
CA SER A 70 -32.03 47.44 29.63
C SER A 70 -32.94 48.18 28.66
N THR A 71 -34.15 48.49 29.10
CA THR A 71 -35.16 49.27 28.38
C THR A 71 -35.90 50.19 29.34
N SER A 72 -36.40 51.32 28.83
CA SER A 72 -37.28 52.23 29.56
C SER A 72 -38.77 51.82 29.54
N GLU A 73 -39.13 50.78 28.78
CA GLU A 73 -40.52 50.35 28.57
C GLU A 73 -40.82 49.01 29.27
N PRO A 74 -41.70 48.98 30.30
CA PRO A 74 -42.00 47.75 31.03
C PRO A 74 -42.84 46.74 30.24
N THR A 75 -42.91 45.53 30.80
CA THR A 75 -43.91 44.51 30.48
C THR A 75 -45.33 45.04 30.72
N MET A 76 -46.24 44.75 29.79
CA MET A 76 -47.66 45.05 29.95
C MET A 76 -48.31 43.92 30.76
N PRO A 77 -49.21 44.22 31.71
CA PRO A 77 -49.89 43.18 32.51
C PRO A 77 -50.80 42.30 31.65
N GLU A 78 -50.98 41.05 32.08
CA GLU A 78 -51.98 40.13 31.49
C GLU A 78 -53.40 40.65 31.74
N ASP A 79 -54.30 40.43 30.78
CA ASP A 79 -55.71 40.82 30.88
C ASP A 79 -56.50 39.76 31.68
N GLU A 80 -57.40 40.17 32.57
CA GLU A 80 -58.03 39.29 33.59
C GLU A 80 -59.00 38.23 33.02
N ALA A 81 -59.18 38.19 31.70
CA ALA A 81 -59.97 37.18 30.99
C ALA A 81 -59.06 36.14 30.33
N GLY A 82 -58.64 35.12 31.09
CA GLY A 82 -57.69 34.09 30.67
C GLY A 82 -57.96 33.52 29.27
N GLY A 83 -57.14 33.93 28.29
CA GLY A 83 -57.33 33.59 26.89
C GLY A 83 -56.46 34.42 25.93
N HIS A 84 -55.14 34.15 25.94
CA HIS A 84 -54.08 34.78 25.13
C HIS A 84 -53.85 36.29 25.31
N PRO A 85 -52.62 36.75 25.61
CA PRO A 85 -52.30 38.17 25.61
C PRO A 85 -52.47 38.75 24.20
N ALA A 86 -53.11 39.91 24.10
CA ALA A 86 -53.13 40.69 22.86
C ALA A 86 -51.69 41.01 22.44
N ALA A 87 -51.41 40.94 21.14
CA ALA A 87 -50.06 40.86 20.58
C ALA A 87 -49.21 42.14 20.77
N ALA A 88 -48.65 42.32 21.96
CA ALA A 88 -47.51 43.19 22.18
C ALA A 88 -46.27 42.56 21.52
N ALA A 89 -45.66 43.25 20.57
CA ALA A 89 -44.41 42.81 19.96
C ALA A 89 -43.33 42.58 21.04
N PRO A 90 -42.40 41.62 20.87
CA PRO A 90 -41.30 41.44 21.83
C PRO A 90 -40.42 42.69 21.88
N HIS A 91 -39.57 42.83 22.91
CA HIS A 91 -38.58 43.91 22.92
C HIS A 91 -37.54 43.67 21.81
N PHE A 92 -37.04 42.45 21.70
CA PHE A 92 -36.13 42.01 20.65
C PHE A 92 -36.33 40.54 20.26
N SER A 93 -35.69 40.09 19.18
CA SER A 93 -35.53 38.66 18.89
C SER A 93 -34.07 38.31 18.61
N LEU A 94 -33.76 37.02 18.76
CA LEU A 94 -32.45 36.41 18.51
C LEU A 94 -32.59 35.37 17.39
N ALA A 95 -31.96 35.63 16.26
CA ALA A 95 -31.83 34.68 15.16
C ALA A 95 -30.41 34.11 15.13
N PHE A 96 -30.27 32.79 14.98
CA PHE A 96 -28.99 32.09 15.05
C PHE A 96 -28.60 31.57 13.66
N ALA A 97 -27.30 31.61 13.32
CA ALA A 97 -26.81 31.06 12.06
C ALA A 97 -25.43 30.42 12.22
N GLU A 98 -25.20 29.29 11.54
CA GLU A 98 -23.92 28.57 11.54
C GLU A 98 -22.97 29.10 10.45
N SER A 99 -23.51 29.50 9.29
CA SER A 99 -22.76 30.04 8.13
C SER A 99 -23.14 31.50 7.84
N PRO A 100 -22.22 32.31 7.28
CA PRO A 100 -22.52 33.65 6.78
C PRO A 100 -23.67 33.70 5.75
N ALA A 101 -23.90 32.62 5.01
CA ALA A 101 -24.96 32.54 3.99
C ALA A 101 -26.38 32.58 4.58
N PHE A 102 -26.53 32.12 5.83
CA PHE A 102 -27.82 31.98 6.52
C PHE A 102 -28.14 33.16 7.48
N ILE A 103 -27.30 34.19 7.54
CA ILE A 103 -27.56 35.37 8.37
C ILE A 103 -28.85 36.09 7.91
N ARG A 104 -29.86 36.11 8.78
CA ARG A 104 -31.17 36.73 8.60
C ARG A 104 -31.64 37.39 9.92
N ALA A 105 -32.72 38.17 9.85
CA ALA A 105 -33.24 38.95 10.99
C ALA A 105 -34.53 38.40 11.64
N ILE A 106 -35.17 37.40 11.03
CA ILE A 106 -36.49 36.88 11.44
C ILE A 106 -36.60 35.35 11.38
N SER A 107 -35.53 34.67 10.94
CA SER A 107 -35.51 33.25 10.63
C SER A 107 -34.31 32.61 11.31
N ASP A 108 -34.55 31.46 11.93
CA ASP A 108 -33.59 30.60 12.63
C ASP A 108 -33.26 29.35 11.77
N ASP A 109 -33.30 29.52 10.45
CA ASP A 109 -33.16 28.45 9.47
C ASP A 109 -31.71 28.32 8.98
N THR A 110 -31.23 27.07 8.88
CA THR A 110 -29.98 26.72 8.19
C THR A 110 -30.21 26.48 6.68
N GLY A 111 -31.46 26.59 6.22
CA GLY A 111 -31.86 26.60 4.81
C GLY A 111 -32.04 28.01 4.20
N PRO A 112 -32.19 28.10 2.87
CA PRO A 112 -32.38 29.38 2.17
C PRO A 112 -33.85 29.71 1.84
N VAL A 113 -34.85 29.04 2.41
CA VAL A 113 -36.28 29.30 2.11
C VAL A 113 -36.91 30.25 3.12
N TYR A 114 -37.56 31.31 2.62
CA TYR A 114 -38.34 32.23 3.44
C TYR A 114 -39.69 31.61 3.87
N THR A 115 -39.70 30.71 4.86
CA THR A 115 -40.93 30.24 5.52
C THR A 115 -41.01 30.73 6.97
N GLN A 116 -42.20 31.18 7.40
CA GLN A 116 -42.43 31.82 8.69
C GLN A 116 -43.16 30.91 9.68
N ASP A 117 -42.87 29.60 9.69
CA ASP A 117 -43.79 28.64 10.31
C ASP A 117 -43.20 27.92 11.54
N TYR A 118 -41.97 27.40 11.49
CA TYR A 118 -41.43 26.49 12.53
C TYR A 118 -40.03 26.79 13.10
N ASP A 119 -39.13 27.48 12.38
CA ASP A 119 -37.81 27.94 12.86
C ASP A 119 -37.75 29.49 12.86
N LYS A 120 -38.51 30.11 13.78
CA LYS A 120 -38.58 31.57 13.98
C LYS A 120 -37.51 32.05 14.95
N ALA A 121 -36.98 33.26 14.77
CA ALA A 121 -36.13 33.91 15.76
C ALA A 121 -36.72 33.85 17.19
N LEU A 122 -35.89 33.62 18.20
CA LEU A 122 -36.29 33.56 19.60
C LEU A 122 -36.71 34.95 20.08
N ASN A 123 -38.02 35.17 20.21
CA ASN A 123 -38.58 36.39 20.78
C ASN A 123 -38.23 36.51 22.26
N VAL A 124 -37.78 37.70 22.67
CA VAL A 124 -37.44 38.03 24.05
C VAL A 124 -38.22 39.27 24.50
N THR A 125 -38.89 39.12 25.64
CA THR A 125 -39.58 40.19 26.35
C THR A 125 -38.95 40.28 27.74
N ILE A 126 -38.65 41.49 28.20
CA ILE A 126 -37.90 41.77 29.43
C ILE A 126 -38.72 42.70 30.33
N ASP A 127 -38.54 42.61 31.66
CA ASP A 127 -39.18 43.55 32.57
C ASP A 127 -38.48 44.92 32.48
N GLY A 128 -39.24 46.00 32.68
CA GLY A 128 -38.74 47.37 32.48
C GLY A 128 -37.67 47.74 33.51
N GLY A 129 -36.51 48.23 33.05
CA GLY A 129 -35.35 48.50 33.90
C GLY A 129 -34.07 47.93 33.31
N ALA A 130 -33.21 47.34 34.15
CA ALA A 130 -32.02 46.61 33.74
C ALA A 130 -32.03 45.21 34.38
N GLU A 131 -31.85 44.17 33.56
CA GLU A 131 -31.94 42.77 33.98
C GLU A 131 -30.93 41.88 33.23
N THR A 132 -30.66 40.69 33.77
CA THR A 132 -29.82 39.68 33.14
C THR A 132 -30.68 38.70 32.37
N TYR A 133 -30.78 38.84 31.04
CA TYR A 133 -31.37 37.80 30.21
C TYR A 133 -30.49 36.54 30.20
N ARG A 134 -31.13 35.39 30.40
CA ARG A 134 -30.54 34.05 30.24
C ARG A 134 -31.46 33.24 29.34
N MET A 135 -30.89 32.63 28.31
CA MET A 135 -31.58 31.68 27.44
C MET A 135 -32.20 30.56 28.31
N PRO A 136 -33.54 30.38 28.30
CA PRO A 136 -34.21 29.32 29.06
C PRO A 136 -33.75 27.92 28.60
N ARG A 137 -33.82 26.91 29.48
CA ARG A 137 -33.22 25.58 29.20
C ARG A 137 -33.88 24.89 28.01
N GLU A 138 -35.18 24.98 27.94
CA GLU A 138 -36.05 24.57 26.85
C GLU A 138 -35.92 25.44 25.59
N ARG A 139 -35.04 26.46 25.58
CA ARG A 139 -34.74 27.31 24.40
C ARG A 139 -33.27 27.25 23.99
N PHE A 140 -32.53 26.24 24.44
CA PHE A 140 -31.16 25.96 24.03
C PHE A 140 -31.00 26.03 22.50
N ARG A 141 -29.87 26.55 22.02
CA ARG A 141 -29.41 26.33 20.65
C ARG A 141 -27.92 25.98 20.69
N GLY A 142 -27.57 24.77 20.28
CA GLY A 142 -26.19 24.40 19.99
C GLY A 142 -25.90 24.58 18.51
N GLY A 143 -24.71 25.11 18.17
CA GLY A 143 -24.16 25.02 16.80
C GLY A 143 -23.96 26.33 16.04
N PHE A 144 -24.63 27.41 16.43
CA PHE A 144 -24.49 28.70 15.75
C PHE A 144 -23.11 29.34 15.93
N ARG A 145 -22.70 30.19 14.99
CA ARG A 145 -21.54 31.09 15.12
C ARG A 145 -21.95 32.57 15.14
N PHE A 146 -23.06 32.87 14.47
CA PHE A 146 -23.61 34.22 14.35
C PHE A 146 -24.91 34.34 15.13
N VAL A 147 -25.11 35.49 15.77
CA VAL A 147 -26.38 35.87 16.42
C VAL A 147 -26.80 37.22 15.87
N THR A 148 -27.93 37.26 15.16
CA THR A 148 -28.57 38.51 14.78
C THR A 148 -29.58 38.88 15.85
N ILE A 149 -29.37 40.04 16.47
CA ILE A 149 -30.32 40.68 17.37
C ILE A 149 -31.15 41.66 16.54
N HIS A 150 -32.46 41.65 16.71
CA HIS A 150 -33.40 42.57 16.06
C HIS A 150 -34.31 43.22 17.11
N ALA A 151 -34.25 44.55 17.25
CA ALA A 151 -35.09 45.30 18.16
C ALA A 151 -36.43 45.66 17.49
N TYR A 152 -37.57 45.45 18.15
CA TYR A 152 -38.89 45.64 17.52
C TYR A 152 -39.64 46.89 17.97
N ARG A 153 -39.91 47.07 19.27
CA ARG A 153 -40.90 48.04 19.75
C ARG A 153 -40.36 49.27 20.49
N SER A 154 -39.21 49.16 21.15
CA SER A 154 -38.62 50.25 21.94
C SER A 154 -37.10 50.20 21.92
N ALA A 155 -36.48 51.34 22.25
CA ALA A 155 -35.03 51.45 22.39
C ALA A 155 -34.54 50.48 23.48
N ILE A 156 -33.56 49.65 23.13
CA ILE A 156 -32.95 48.68 24.04
C ILE A 156 -31.43 48.85 24.06
N THR A 157 -30.85 48.73 25.26
CA THR A 157 -29.41 48.59 25.45
C THR A 157 -29.09 47.15 25.82
N ILE A 158 -28.18 46.51 25.10
CA ILE A 158 -27.73 45.13 25.34
C ILE A 158 -26.21 45.15 25.54
N SER A 159 -25.70 44.46 26.56
CA SER A 159 -24.28 44.43 26.89
C SER A 159 -23.87 43.11 27.54
N ASP A 160 -22.55 42.89 27.68
CA ASP A 160 -21.96 41.63 28.16
C ASP A 160 -22.62 40.38 27.58
N VAL A 161 -22.80 40.38 26.24
CA VAL A 161 -23.27 39.20 25.52
C VAL A 161 -22.19 38.12 25.65
N VAL A 162 -22.49 37.11 26.46
CA VAL A 162 -21.63 35.96 26.74
C VAL A 162 -22.35 34.72 26.25
N CYS A 163 -21.60 33.82 25.63
CA CYS A 163 -22.08 32.52 25.25
C CYS A 163 -21.32 31.41 25.98
N GLU A 164 -22.03 30.42 26.51
CA GLU A 164 -21.47 29.19 27.06
C GLU A 164 -21.50 28.08 26.00
N LEU A 165 -20.33 27.53 25.67
CA LEU A 165 -20.19 26.49 24.66
C LEU A 165 -20.87 25.19 25.11
N GLY A 166 -21.85 24.75 24.31
CA GLY A 166 -22.49 23.44 24.48
C GLY A 166 -21.61 22.28 23.98
N TYR A 167 -20.92 22.48 22.84
CA TYR A 167 -20.08 21.45 22.25
C TYR A 167 -18.77 21.22 23.02
N SER A 168 -18.13 20.08 22.75
CA SER A 168 -17.15 19.41 23.61
C SER A 168 -17.77 18.77 24.87
N PRO A 169 -17.46 17.49 25.19
CA PRO A 169 -17.92 16.78 26.40
C PRO A 169 -17.43 17.39 27.72
N SER A 170 -17.21 16.56 28.77
CA SER A 170 -16.89 16.96 30.15
C SER A 170 -15.61 17.81 30.38
N GLN A 171 -14.95 18.25 29.30
CA GLN A 171 -13.70 18.98 29.27
C GLN A 171 -13.82 20.45 29.75
N ALA A 172 -12.83 20.88 30.55
CA ALA A 172 -12.78 22.21 31.18
C ALA A 172 -12.23 23.30 30.24
N ASP A 173 -11.13 23.02 29.53
CA ASP A 173 -10.56 23.88 28.49
C ASP A 173 -10.80 23.25 27.11
N PRO A 174 -11.69 23.81 26.26
CA PRO A 174 -11.99 23.28 24.92
C PRO A 174 -10.82 23.26 23.92
N SER A 175 -9.66 23.83 24.24
CA SER A 175 -8.46 23.83 23.39
C SER A 175 -7.44 22.74 23.72
N ASP A 176 -7.59 22.04 24.84
CA ASP A 176 -6.72 20.92 25.26
C ASP A 176 -7.01 19.64 24.46
N TRP A 177 -6.63 19.59 23.17
CA TRP A 177 -6.89 18.43 22.32
C TRP A 177 -5.92 17.29 22.63
N ALA A 178 -6.45 16.06 22.73
CA ALA A 178 -5.69 14.89 23.13
C ALA A 178 -4.88 14.25 21.98
N GLY A 179 -5.24 14.56 20.73
CA GLY A 179 -4.49 14.17 19.55
C GLY A 179 -4.06 15.36 18.69
N HIS A 180 -3.17 15.07 17.75
CA HIS A 180 -2.58 16.05 16.85
C HIS A 180 -2.21 15.46 15.49
N PHE A 181 -2.06 16.34 14.50
CA PHE A 181 -1.52 16.04 13.18
C PHE A 181 -0.61 17.17 12.69
N TRP A 182 0.43 16.83 11.94
CA TRP A 182 1.32 17.77 11.25
C TRP A 182 1.86 17.11 9.97
N ALA A 183 2.04 17.89 8.91
CA ALA A 183 2.64 17.41 7.67
C ALA A 183 3.36 18.53 6.91
N GLU A 184 4.43 18.17 6.21
CA GLU A 184 5.20 19.07 5.36
C GLU A 184 5.31 18.49 3.93
N GLN A 185 5.02 19.31 2.92
CA GLN A 185 5.33 19.00 1.52
C GLN A 185 6.83 19.20 1.24
N GLY A 186 7.35 18.50 0.24
CA GLY A 186 8.71 18.73 -0.25
C GLY A 186 8.85 20.09 -0.92
N VAL A 187 10.05 20.68 -0.83
CA VAL A 187 10.34 22.05 -1.27
C VAL A 187 10.00 22.26 -2.75
N GLY A 188 9.03 23.13 -3.04
CA GLY A 188 8.72 23.61 -4.39
C GLY A 188 9.81 24.52 -4.98
N GLU A 189 9.68 24.89 -6.26
CA GLU A 189 10.64 25.78 -6.95
C GLU A 189 10.74 27.18 -6.29
N ASP A 190 9.76 27.52 -5.46
CA ASP A 190 9.57 28.75 -4.70
C ASP A 190 10.51 28.89 -3.49
N GLY A 191 11.05 27.78 -2.96
CA GLY A 191 11.99 27.78 -1.83
C GLY A 191 11.39 28.11 -0.44
N GLY A 192 10.06 28.12 -0.30
CA GLY A 192 9.36 28.26 0.99
C GLY A 192 9.24 26.92 1.72
N GLY A 193 9.56 26.91 3.02
CA GLY A 193 9.49 25.73 3.90
C GLY A 193 8.36 25.83 4.92
N ASP A 194 7.17 26.26 4.48
CA ASP A 194 5.96 26.18 5.28
C ASP A 194 5.28 24.82 5.01
N GLY A 195 4.63 24.23 6.02
CA GLY A 195 4.01 22.89 5.91
C GLY A 195 2.83 22.84 4.93
N ASP A 196 2.20 21.67 4.76
CA ASP A 196 0.93 21.58 3.99
C ASP A 196 -0.22 22.15 4.84
N ASP A 197 -0.22 23.48 4.94
CA ASP A 197 -1.13 24.30 5.74
C ASP A 197 -2.59 23.89 5.54
N LEU A 198 -2.95 23.59 4.30
CA LEU A 198 -4.28 23.16 3.92
C LEU A 198 -4.66 21.82 4.58
N LEU A 199 -3.82 20.78 4.45
CA LEU A 199 -4.09 19.49 5.08
C LEU A 199 -4.10 19.56 6.61
N VAL A 200 -3.21 20.37 7.20
CA VAL A 200 -3.21 20.59 8.66
C VAL A 200 -4.53 21.28 9.05
N ARG A 201 -4.90 22.41 8.45
CA ARG A 201 -6.18 23.09 8.75
C ARG A 201 -7.39 22.19 8.57
N ILE A 202 -7.42 21.33 7.54
CA ILE A 202 -8.50 20.37 7.30
C ILE A 202 -8.60 19.35 8.46
N TRP A 203 -7.49 18.83 8.98
CA TRP A 203 -7.50 17.93 10.15
C TRP A 203 -8.10 18.63 11.38
N TYR A 204 -7.66 19.86 11.68
CA TYR A 204 -8.15 20.60 12.84
C TYR A 204 -9.62 21.04 12.69
N ALA A 205 -10.04 21.46 11.49
CA ALA A 205 -11.45 21.73 11.20
C ALA A 205 -12.33 20.47 11.33
N GLY A 206 -11.79 19.29 10.97
CA GLY A 206 -12.44 18.00 11.15
C GLY A 206 -12.71 17.69 12.62
N VAL A 207 -11.69 17.79 13.50
CA VAL A 207 -11.85 17.60 14.95
C VAL A 207 -12.83 18.62 15.55
N PHE A 208 -12.70 19.90 15.20
CA PHE A 208 -13.61 20.95 15.68
C PHE A 208 -15.07 20.72 15.26
N THR A 209 -15.27 20.04 14.13
CA THR A 209 -16.59 19.69 13.58
C THR A 209 -17.13 18.35 14.11
N ALA A 210 -16.35 17.57 14.88
CA ALA A 210 -16.81 16.33 15.51
C ALA A 210 -17.95 16.64 16.51
N GLN A 211 -19.18 16.29 16.14
CA GLN A 211 -20.40 16.78 16.79
C GLN A 211 -20.63 16.16 18.17
N THR A 212 -19.94 16.69 19.17
CA THR A 212 -20.10 16.33 20.58
C THR A 212 -20.90 17.43 21.29
N ASN A 213 -21.92 17.07 22.07
CA ASN A 213 -22.69 18.02 22.87
C ASN A 213 -23.23 17.33 24.12
N ILE A 214 -23.57 18.11 25.16
CA ILE A 214 -24.31 17.61 26.32
C ILE A 214 -25.80 17.66 25.98
N ALA A 215 -26.42 16.49 25.83
CA ALA A 215 -27.85 16.36 25.56
C ALA A 215 -28.58 15.90 26.83
N PRO A 216 -29.30 16.78 27.55
CA PRO A 216 -30.10 16.34 28.68
C PRO A 216 -31.15 15.31 28.23
N PRO A 217 -31.41 14.26 29.04
CA PRO A 217 -32.20 13.10 28.62
C PRO A 217 -33.68 13.41 28.32
N TYR A 218 -34.15 14.62 28.63
CA TYR A 218 -35.52 15.08 28.45
C TYR A 218 -35.64 16.31 27.54
N THR A 219 -34.60 16.68 26.79
CA THR A 219 -34.60 17.91 25.99
C THR A 219 -34.12 17.69 24.54
N SER A 220 -34.93 17.03 23.70
CA SER A 220 -34.64 16.88 22.25
C SER A 220 -35.77 17.40 21.35
N ARG A 221 -35.40 17.80 20.12
CA ARG A 221 -36.29 18.44 19.13
C ARG A 221 -37.43 17.49 18.65
N TRP A 222 -38.43 17.98 17.92
CA TRP A 222 -39.86 17.67 18.18
C TRP A 222 -40.72 17.00 17.05
N LEU A 223 -41.74 16.16 17.40
CA LEU A 223 -43.10 15.96 16.78
C LEU A 223 -43.89 14.73 17.34
N PRO A 224 -45.18 14.80 17.80
CA PRO A 224 -46.16 15.92 17.85
C PRO A 224 -46.22 16.69 19.18
N GLN A 225 -46.88 17.86 19.19
CA GLN A 225 -46.67 18.98 20.16
C GLN A 225 -47.59 18.82 21.34
N VAL A 226 -47.04 19.00 22.53
CA VAL A 226 -47.82 18.98 23.76
C VAL A 226 -48.34 20.39 24.07
N GLU A 227 -47.58 21.46 23.75
CA GLU A 227 -47.96 22.87 23.90
C GLU A 227 -47.26 23.79 22.86
N ASP A 228 -47.79 25.00 22.63
CA ASP A 228 -47.26 25.99 21.68
C ASP A 228 -45.89 26.56 22.10
N GLY A 229 -44.81 26.19 21.38
CA GLY A 229 -43.49 26.79 21.55
C GLY A 229 -42.32 25.98 20.98
N TRP A 230 -41.10 26.50 21.14
CA TRP A 230 -39.88 25.70 20.99
C TRP A 230 -39.77 24.75 22.21
N ALA A 231 -40.51 23.65 22.21
CA ALA A 231 -40.49 22.68 23.29
C ALA A 231 -39.66 21.44 22.89
N TYR A 232 -38.59 21.20 23.64
CA TYR A 232 -37.68 20.07 23.50
C TYR A 232 -38.24 18.83 24.22
N ASN A 233 -39.04 17.97 23.56
CA ASN A 233 -39.87 16.95 24.22
C ASN A 233 -39.71 15.51 23.68
N ALA A 234 -38.49 14.95 23.58
CA ALA A 234 -38.31 13.49 23.45
C ALA A 234 -37.15 12.94 24.28
N THR A 235 -37.32 11.72 24.80
CA THR A 235 -36.41 11.04 25.73
C THR A 235 -35.24 10.39 24.98
N LEU A 236 -34.00 10.86 25.23
CA LEU A 236 -32.80 10.38 24.51
C LEU A 236 -32.00 9.28 25.24
N GLY A 237 -32.58 8.64 26.26
CA GLY A 237 -31.97 7.51 26.95
C GLY A 237 -31.14 7.89 28.19
N VAL A 238 -29.83 7.72 28.14
CA VAL A 238 -28.92 7.92 29.28
C VAL A 238 -28.43 9.38 29.34
N GLU A 239 -28.38 9.96 30.55
CA GLU A 239 -27.84 11.31 30.76
C GLU A 239 -26.30 11.30 30.66
N GLY A 240 -25.76 12.09 29.73
CA GLY A 240 -24.32 12.24 29.52
C GLY A 240 -23.99 13.13 28.32
N PRO A 241 -22.70 13.45 28.08
CA PRO A 241 -22.29 13.95 26.78
C PRO A 241 -22.50 12.86 25.72
N MET A 242 -23.00 13.24 24.55
CA MET A 242 -23.25 12.32 23.44
C MET A 242 -22.65 12.88 22.15
N LEU A 243 -22.34 12.00 21.21
CA LEU A 243 -22.28 12.43 19.80
C LEU A 243 -23.71 12.84 19.38
N VAL A 244 -23.86 13.86 18.55
CA VAL A 244 -25.16 14.44 18.14
C VAL A 244 -25.25 14.61 16.62
N ASP A 245 -26.47 14.78 16.10
CA ASP A 245 -26.76 15.05 14.69
C ASP A 245 -25.95 16.26 14.17
N GLY A 246 -25.36 16.09 12.98
CA GLY A 246 -24.52 17.08 12.33
C GLY A 246 -25.26 18.24 11.67
N ALA A 247 -26.47 18.00 11.16
CA ALA A 247 -27.30 19.02 10.52
C ALA A 247 -27.87 20.00 11.55
N LYS A 248 -28.19 19.51 12.76
CA LYS A 248 -28.73 20.27 13.88
C LYS A 248 -28.19 19.69 15.19
N ARG A 249 -27.23 20.39 15.81
CA ARG A 249 -26.46 19.94 17.00
C ARG A 249 -27.28 19.85 18.31
N ASP A 250 -28.59 19.61 18.20
CA ASP A 250 -29.62 19.63 19.24
C ASP A 250 -30.49 18.34 19.26
N ARG A 251 -30.01 17.25 18.65
CA ARG A 251 -30.68 15.93 18.51
C ARG A 251 -29.76 14.77 18.85
N ALA A 252 -30.34 13.59 19.14
CA ALA A 252 -29.58 12.34 19.26
C ALA A 252 -28.82 11.98 17.98
N VAL A 253 -27.72 11.26 18.16
CA VAL A 253 -26.86 10.80 17.06
C VAL A 253 -27.64 9.98 16.03
N TRP A 254 -27.33 10.19 14.76
CA TRP A 254 -27.73 9.28 13.69
C TRP A 254 -26.74 8.11 13.70
N SER A 255 -27.22 6.86 13.69
CA SER A 255 -26.34 5.69 13.86
C SER A 255 -25.26 5.55 12.78
N GLY A 256 -25.47 6.17 11.61
CA GLY A 256 -24.51 6.26 10.51
C GLY A 256 -23.30 7.16 10.79
N ASP A 257 -23.50 8.24 11.55
CA ASP A 257 -22.42 9.19 11.85
C ASP A 257 -21.41 8.61 12.86
N LEU A 258 -21.85 7.71 13.75
CA LEU A 258 -20.99 7.06 14.74
C LEU A 258 -19.81 6.29 14.12
N GLY A 259 -19.97 5.69 12.93
CA GLY A 259 -18.92 4.90 12.29
C GLY A 259 -17.72 5.73 11.84
N ILE A 260 -17.96 6.92 11.29
CA ILE A 260 -16.91 7.82 10.77
C ILE A 260 -16.61 8.95 11.76
N ALA A 261 -17.60 9.75 12.16
CA ALA A 261 -17.39 10.88 13.05
C ALA A 261 -17.01 10.46 14.49
N GLY A 262 -17.45 9.29 14.95
CA GLY A 262 -16.99 8.72 16.23
C GLY A 262 -15.48 8.43 16.24
N THR A 263 -14.92 8.00 15.11
CA THR A 263 -13.47 7.77 14.95
C THR A 263 -12.69 9.09 15.00
N THR A 264 -13.20 10.15 14.37
CA THR A 264 -12.64 11.51 14.49
C THR A 264 -12.71 12.04 15.91
N ALA A 265 -13.84 11.88 16.60
CA ALA A 265 -14.00 12.31 17.98
C ALA A 265 -12.96 11.63 18.90
N PHE A 266 -12.73 10.33 18.70
CA PHE A 266 -11.63 9.61 19.34
C PHE A 266 -10.24 10.20 18.98
N LEU A 267 -9.93 10.38 17.69
CA LEU A 267 -8.61 10.85 17.26
C LEU A 267 -8.25 12.24 17.79
N GLY A 268 -9.20 13.17 17.82
CA GLY A 268 -8.95 14.54 18.30
C GLY A 268 -9.11 14.72 19.82
N LEU A 269 -10.16 14.15 20.40
CA LEU A 269 -10.55 14.40 21.81
C LEU A 269 -10.19 13.22 22.75
N GLY A 270 -9.69 12.10 22.24
CA GLY A 270 -9.23 10.96 23.04
C GLY A 270 -10.33 10.35 23.90
N SER A 271 -10.07 10.21 25.20
CA SER A 271 -11.05 9.67 26.17
C SER A 271 -12.34 10.50 26.24
N VAL A 272 -12.25 11.81 26.02
CA VAL A 272 -13.37 12.74 26.04
C VAL A 272 -14.31 12.46 24.84
N GLY A 273 -13.75 12.23 23.65
CA GLY A 273 -14.52 11.80 22.48
C GLY A 273 -15.12 10.39 22.64
N LEU A 274 -14.39 9.48 23.26
CA LEU A 274 -14.89 8.12 23.56
C LEU A 274 -16.02 8.13 24.59
N GLU A 275 -16.04 9.05 25.55
CA GLU A 275 -17.17 9.25 26.49
C GLU A 275 -18.47 9.56 25.72
N ALA A 276 -18.39 10.44 24.72
CA ALA A 276 -19.54 10.80 23.88
C ALA A 276 -20.06 9.64 23.01
N VAL A 277 -19.16 8.76 22.54
CA VAL A 277 -19.54 7.52 21.84
C VAL A 277 -20.13 6.49 22.80
N TYR A 278 -19.58 6.36 24.01
CA TYR A 278 -20.07 5.45 25.04
C TYR A 278 -21.56 5.69 25.35
N TYR A 279 -21.93 6.91 25.74
CA TYR A 279 -23.33 7.22 26.08
C TYR A 279 -24.29 7.07 24.90
N ALA A 280 -23.83 7.32 23.66
CA ALA A 280 -24.61 7.04 22.46
C ALA A 280 -24.92 5.53 22.30
N LEU A 281 -23.92 4.66 22.50
CA LEU A 281 -24.10 3.20 22.44
C LEU A 281 -24.97 2.66 23.58
N GLU A 282 -24.81 3.17 24.81
CA GLU A 282 -25.67 2.80 25.95
C GLU A 282 -27.14 3.15 25.70
N THR A 283 -27.41 4.31 25.09
CA THR A 283 -28.76 4.66 24.61
C THR A 283 -29.24 3.68 23.53
N MET A 284 -28.42 3.28 22.57
CA MET A 284 -28.84 2.29 21.57
C MET A 284 -29.14 0.91 22.16
N PHE A 285 -28.33 0.42 23.10
CA PHE A 285 -28.60 -0.85 23.79
C PHE A 285 -29.85 -0.82 24.65
N ARG A 286 -30.15 0.31 25.32
CA ARG A 286 -31.40 0.50 26.09
C ARG A 286 -32.67 0.32 25.24
N TYR A 287 -32.60 0.63 23.95
CA TYR A 287 -33.73 0.56 23.01
C TYR A 287 -33.52 -0.48 21.90
N GLN A 288 -32.57 -1.41 22.07
CA GLN A 288 -32.40 -2.54 21.17
C GLN A 288 -33.63 -3.45 21.22
N ASN A 289 -34.05 -3.99 20.08
CA ASN A 289 -35.18 -4.90 20.03
C ASN A 289 -34.77 -6.30 20.53
N ASP A 290 -35.34 -6.74 21.65
CA ASP A 290 -35.05 -8.06 22.25
C ASP A 290 -35.50 -9.25 21.38
N THR A 291 -36.39 -9.04 20.40
CA THR A 291 -36.97 -10.13 19.59
C THR A 291 -36.15 -10.43 18.33
N ASP A 292 -35.76 -9.40 17.58
CA ASP A 292 -34.96 -9.56 16.35
C ASP A 292 -33.49 -9.17 16.53
N GLY A 293 -33.12 -8.45 17.60
CA GLY A 293 -31.76 -8.01 17.87
C GLY A 293 -31.38 -6.68 17.22
N MET A 294 -32.30 -6.05 16.51
CA MET A 294 -32.07 -4.81 15.79
C MET A 294 -31.78 -3.63 16.72
N LEU A 295 -30.81 -2.78 16.33
CA LEU A 295 -30.52 -1.53 17.01
C LEU A 295 -31.39 -0.39 16.44
N PRO A 296 -31.84 0.56 17.28
CA PRO A 296 -32.67 1.69 16.86
C PRO A 296 -31.86 2.70 16.04
N TYR A 297 -32.57 3.59 15.34
CA TYR A 297 -31.97 4.73 14.65
C TYR A 297 -32.75 6.04 14.86
N SER A 298 -32.02 7.15 14.83
CA SER A 298 -32.60 8.50 14.83
C SER A 298 -32.76 8.98 13.39
N GLY A 299 -34.00 9.20 12.95
CA GLY A 299 -34.32 9.76 11.64
C GLY A 299 -34.68 11.25 11.66
N PRO A 300 -35.09 11.82 10.51
CA PRO A 300 -35.56 13.21 10.41
C PRO A 300 -36.71 13.56 11.36
N THR A 301 -37.52 12.57 11.73
CA THR A 301 -38.51 12.63 12.81
C THR A 301 -37.89 12.06 14.09
N THR A 302 -37.71 12.87 15.12
CA THR A 302 -37.09 12.44 16.40
C THR A 302 -37.94 11.43 17.18
N SER A 303 -39.23 11.32 16.87
CA SER A 303 -40.11 10.27 17.37
C SER A 303 -39.80 8.87 16.81
N SER A 304 -38.98 8.75 15.75
CA SER A 304 -38.58 7.47 15.15
C SER A 304 -37.91 6.50 16.15
N PHE A 305 -37.00 7.02 16.98
CA PHE A 305 -36.16 6.23 17.89
C PHE A 305 -37.00 5.49 18.96
N LEU A 306 -38.01 6.17 19.53
CA LEU A 306 -38.84 5.64 20.62
C LEU A 306 -39.95 4.69 20.16
N HIS A 307 -40.34 4.74 18.88
CA HIS A 307 -41.44 3.93 18.34
C HIS A 307 -40.96 2.71 17.54
N GLY A 308 -39.70 2.31 17.70
CA GLY A 308 -39.14 1.10 17.07
C GLY A 308 -38.98 1.23 15.56
N SER A 309 -38.57 2.41 15.06
CA SER A 309 -38.26 2.57 13.64
C SER A 309 -37.09 1.70 13.23
N LYS A 310 -37.22 1.03 12.10
CA LYS A 310 -36.28 0.01 11.63
C LYS A 310 -35.53 0.49 10.40
N SER A 311 -34.20 0.37 10.44
CA SER A 311 -33.35 0.48 9.25
C SER A 311 -32.20 -0.53 9.26
N ASP A 312 -32.08 -1.27 8.16
CA ASP A 312 -31.08 -2.33 7.98
C ASP A 312 -29.65 -1.74 7.93
N VAL A 313 -29.46 -0.61 7.24
CA VAL A 313 -28.17 0.07 7.09
C VAL A 313 -27.73 0.82 8.35
N TYR A 314 -28.64 1.50 9.05
CA TYR A 314 -28.30 2.14 10.33
C TYR A 314 -27.88 1.14 11.40
N HIS A 315 -28.54 -0.02 11.41
CA HIS A 315 -28.15 -1.10 12.30
C HIS A 315 -26.70 -1.55 12.03
N ALA A 316 -26.32 -1.75 10.76
CA ALA A 316 -24.96 -2.12 10.40
C ALA A 316 -23.93 -1.06 10.84
N TRP A 317 -24.22 0.25 10.66
CA TRP A 317 -23.34 1.32 11.15
C TRP A 317 -23.23 1.39 12.68
N ALA A 318 -24.33 1.16 13.41
CA ALA A 318 -24.30 1.05 14.87
C ALA A 318 -23.39 -0.09 15.33
N MET A 319 -23.39 -1.22 14.60
CA MET A 319 -22.48 -2.34 14.87
C MET A 319 -21.01 -1.97 14.56
N VAL A 320 -20.72 -1.25 13.47
CA VAL A 320 -19.37 -0.72 13.20
C VAL A 320 -18.89 0.18 14.35
N ALA A 321 -19.76 1.05 14.87
CA ALA A 321 -19.45 1.90 16.01
C ALA A 321 -19.18 1.09 17.30
N CYS A 322 -19.95 0.03 17.55
CA CYS A 322 -19.71 -0.90 18.66
C CYS A 322 -18.34 -1.58 18.57
N PHE A 323 -17.94 -2.02 17.37
CA PHE A 323 -16.60 -2.61 17.14
C PHE A 323 -15.50 -1.57 17.36
N ASN A 324 -15.62 -0.38 16.76
CA ASN A 324 -14.66 0.71 16.90
C ASN A 324 -14.46 1.10 18.38
N TYR A 325 -15.55 1.27 19.13
CA TYR A 325 -15.48 1.56 20.57
C TYR A 325 -14.78 0.43 21.35
N ALA A 326 -15.08 -0.84 21.07
CA ALA A 326 -14.42 -1.97 21.71
C ALA A 326 -12.90 -1.97 21.46
N VAL A 327 -12.45 -1.76 20.22
CA VAL A 327 -11.01 -1.83 19.88
C VAL A 327 -10.23 -0.57 20.29
N PHE A 328 -10.83 0.62 20.23
CA PHE A 328 -10.16 1.86 20.67
C PHE A 328 -10.04 1.93 22.20
N THR A 329 -11.00 1.38 22.95
CA THR A 329 -10.93 1.33 24.42
C THR A 329 -10.14 0.13 24.96
N GLY A 330 -10.22 -1.03 24.32
CA GLY A 330 -9.71 -2.29 24.86
C GLY A 330 -10.41 -2.72 26.17
N ASN A 331 -11.63 -2.22 26.43
CA ASN A 331 -12.35 -2.37 27.69
C ASN A 331 -13.03 -3.75 27.79
N GLU A 332 -12.33 -4.70 28.42
CA GLU A 332 -12.81 -6.07 28.68
C GLU A 332 -14.19 -6.09 29.38
N THR A 333 -14.37 -5.25 30.41
CA THR A 333 -15.63 -5.19 31.17
C THR A 333 -16.79 -4.76 30.28
N TRP A 334 -16.60 -3.75 29.41
CA TRP A 334 -17.67 -3.30 28.52
C TRP A 334 -18.06 -4.37 27.48
N VAL A 335 -17.07 -5.04 26.88
CA VAL A 335 -17.30 -6.13 25.93
C VAL A 335 -18.00 -7.31 26.59
N ASP A 336 -17.62 -7.67 27.82
CA ASP A 336 -18.26 -8.74 28.60
C ASP A 336 -19.69 -8.38 29.03
N THR A 337 -19.94 -7.13 29.47
CA THR A 337 -21.28 -6.65 29.84
C THR A 337 -22.24 -6.62 28.65
N HIS A 338 -21.79 -6.19 27.48
CA HIS A 338 -22.65 -6.01 26.30
C HIS A 338 -22.60 -7.16 25.30
N TRP A 339 -21.89 -8.27 25.59
CA TRP A 339 -21.72 -9.36 24.64
C TRP A 339 -23.03 -9.93 24.10
N GLU A 340 -24.08 -9.94 24.93
CA GLU A 340 -25.41 -10.41 24.54
C GLU A 340 -26.08 -9.45 23.55
N ASN A 341 -26.01 -8.13 23.79
CA ASN A 341 -26.48 -7.09 22.87
C ASN A 341 -25.72 -7.13 21.53
N LEU A 342 -24.40 -7.26 21.59
CA LEU A 342 -23.52 -7.39 20.42
C LEU A 342 -23.85 -8.65 19.62
N THR A 343 -24.01 -9.80 20.30
CA THR A 343 -24.43 -11.07 19.69
C THR A 343 -25.75 -10.91 18.97
N ARG A 344 -26.79 -10.38 19.63
CA ARG A 344 -28.10 -10.13 19.00
C ARG A 344 -28.00 -9.26 17.74
N GLY A 345 -27.14 -8.25 17.76
CA GLY A 345 -26.91 -7.41 16.59
C GLY A 345 -26.21 -8.13 15.44
N VAL A 346 -25.18 -8.94 15.69
CA VAL A 346 -24.54 -9.71 14.61
C VAL A 346 -25.48 -10.80 14.07
N GLU A 347 -26.22 -11.49 14.94
CA GLU A 347 -27.18 -12.51 14.53
C GLU A 347 -28.37 -11.95 13.73
N TYR A 348 -28.76 -10.69 13.95
CA TYR A 348 -29.71 -9.99 13.07
C TYR A 348 -29.21 -9.94 11.62
N ILE A 349 -27.94 -9.56 11.41
CA ILE A 349 -27.32 -9.52 10.08
C ILE A 349 -27.21 -10.93 9.49
N VAL A 350 -26.78 -11.93 10.28
CA VAL A 350 -26.70 -13.33 9.84
C VAL A 350 -28.08 -13.84 9.39
N GLY A 351 -29.13 -13.55 10.16
CA GLY A 351 -30.51 -13.94 9.88
C GLY A 351 -31.15 -13.20 8.68
N ARG A 352 -30.50 -12.17 8.14
CA ARG A 352 -30.94 -11.44 6.94
C ARG A 352 -30.25 -11.89 5.65
N LEU A 353 -29.18 -12.68 5.71
CA LEU A 353 -28.54 -13.23 4.52
C LEU A 353 -29.49 -14.24 3.85
N ASP A 354 -29.84 -14.01 2.59
CA ASP A 354 -30.62 -14.96 1.82
C ASP A 354 -29.83 -16.26 1.61
N ASN A 355 -30.51 -17.40 1.77
CA ASN A 355 -29.87 -18.72 1.74
C ASN A 355 -29.50 -19.18 0.32
N HIS A 356 -30.00 -18.53 -0.74
CA HIS A 356 -29.74 -18.87 -2.13
C HIS A 356 -28.77 -17.89 -2.79
N VAL A 357 -28.93 -16.58 -2.53
CA VAL A 357 -28.11 -15.51 -3.10
C VAL A 357 -26.89 -15.22 -2.23
N GLY A 358 -26.97 -15.39 -0.90
CA GLY A 358 -25.85 -15.14 0.02
C GLY A 358 -25.65 -13.67 0.41
N LEU A 359 -26.49 -12.77 -0.11
CA LEU A 359 -26.53 -11.35 0.25
C LEU A 359 -27.73 -11.07 1.18
N ALA A 360 -27.64 -9.99 1.95
CA ALA A 360 -28.74 -9.48 2.77
C ALA A 360 -29.77 -8.75 1.88
N GLU A 361 -31.01 -9.23 1.89
CA GLU A 361 -32.13 -8.50 1.29
C GLU A 361 -32.53 -7.35 2.22
N HIS A 362 -32.56 -6.14 1.67
CA HIS A 362 -33.04 -4.94 2.36
C HIS A 362 -34.56 -4.87 2.28
N VAL A 363 -35.22 -4.90 3.45
CA VAL A 363 -36.68 -5.04 3.58
C VAL A 363 -37.36 -3.76 4.11
N TYR A 364 -36.62 -2.88 4.81
CA TYR A 364 -37.19 -1.69 5.44
C TYR A 364 -37.03 -0.40 4.62
N THR A 365 -38.13 0.05 4.03
CA THR A 365 -38.20 1.27 3.19
C THR A 365 -37.96 2.60 3.93
N SER A 366 -37.65 2.58 5.23
CA SER A 366 -37.30 3.78 6.02
C SER A 366 -35.80 4.03 6.11
N ASP A 367 -34.97 3.13 5.56
CA ASP A 367 -33.57 3.37 5.29
C ASP A 367 -33.41 4.55 4.33
N TRP A 368 -32.84 5.64 4.84
CA TRP A 368 -32.07 6.54 4.01
C TRP A 368 -32.80 7.05 2.76
N ALA A 369 -34.07 7.41 3.01
CA ALA A 369 -35.10 7.92 2.10
C ALA A 369 -35.42 7.07 0.85
N ARG A 370 -35.00 5.79 0.83
CA ARG A 370 -35.43 4.77 -0.14
C ARG A 370 -36.87 4.29 0.12
N VAL A 371 -37.80 5.23 0.19
CA VAL A 371 -39.21 5.00 0.54
C VAL A 371 -39.94 4.30 -0.61
N GLY A 372 -39.80 2.98 -0.68
CA GLY A 372 -40.54 2.10 -1.59
C GLY A 372 -39.72 1.04 -2.31
N SER A 373 -38.42 0.90 -2.05
CA SER A 373 -37.52 -0.04 -2.75
C SER A 373 -36.83 -1.04 -1.82
N GLY A 374 -36.47 -2.21 -2.36
CA GLY A 374 -35.71 -3.28 -1.69
C GLY A 374 -34.78 -4.03 -2.65
N GLY A 375 -34.05 -5.03 -2.14
CA GLY A 375 -33.11 -5.87 -2.90
C GLY A 375 -31.74 -6.03 -2.23
N PHE A 376 -30.76 -6.58 -2.96
CA PHE A 376 -29.43 -6.91 -2.44
C PHE A 376 -28.43 -5.76 -2.57
N TYR A 377 -28.67 -4.65 -1.86
CA TYR A 377 -27.92 -3.42 -2.05
C TYR A 377 -26.42 -3.51 -1.70
N SER A 378 -25.61 -2.87 -2.56
CA SER A 378 -24.15 -2.81 -2.48
C SER A 378 -23.62 -2.27 -1.14
N ALA A 379 -24.04 -1.07 -0.72
CA ALA A 379 -23.57 -0.43 0.49
C ALA A 379 -23.94 -1.20 1.77
N LEU A 380 -25.17 -1.72 1.87
CA LEU A 380 -25.64 -2.54 3.00
C LEU A 380 -24.79 -3.81 3.13
N ASN A 381 -24.59 -4.52 2.03
CA ASN A 381 -23.84 -5.77 2.04
C ASN A 381 -22.35 -5.56 2.32
N ALA A 382 -21.76 -4.46 1.84
CA ALA A 382 -20.40 -4.09 2.20
C ALA A 382 -20.22 -3.78 3.70
N LEU A 383 -21.19 -3.10 4.32
CA LEU A 383 -21.23 -2.87 5.77
C LEU A 383 -21.42 -4.17 6.55
N ASN A 384 -22.36 -5.02 6.13
CA ASN A 384 -22.60 -6.32 6.76
C ASN A 384 -21.36 -7.22 6.71
N TYR A 385 -20.62 -7.22 5.60
CA TYR A 385 -19.33 -7.92 5.51
C TYR A 385 -18.33 -7.41 6.54
N HIS A 386 -18.19 -6.09 6.67
CA HIS A 386 -17.29 -5.48 7.65
C HIS A 386 -17.69 -5.83 9.09
N VAL A 387 -18.97 -5.77 9.42
CA VAL A 387 -19.48 -6.17 10.75
C VAL A 387 -19.19 -7.65 11.00
N LEU A 388 -19.60 -8.55 10.11
CA LEU A 388 -19.40 -10.00 10.30
C LEU A 388 -17.92 -10.38 10.46
N SER A 389 -17.03 -9.83 9.62
CA SER A 389 -15.59 -10.12 9.70
C SER A 389 -14.92 -9.50 10.94
N SER A 390 -15.29 -8.28 11.31
CA SER A 390 -14.71 -7.58 12.46
C SER A 390 -15.18 -8.19 13.79
N PHE A 391 -16.46 -8.52 13.92
CA PHE A 391 -16.98 -9.20 15.10
C PHE A 391 -16.52 -10.65 15.20
N ALA A 392 -16.32 -11.36 14.08
CA ALA A 392 -15.67 -12.67 14.11
C ALA A 392 -14.26 -12.58 14.71
N SER A 393 -13.47 -11.58 14.30
CA SER A 393 -12.15 -11.35 14.89
C SER A 393 -12.21 -10.93 16.36
N LEU A 394 -13.15 -10.07 16.74
CA LEU A 394 -13.33 -9.64 18.14
C LEU A 394 -13.74 -10.82 19.04
N ALA A 395 -14.66 -11.66 18.58
CA ALA A 395 -15.11 -12.86 19.28
C ALA A 395 -13.95 -13.83 19.49
N LEU A 396 -13.13 -14.08 18.45
CA LEU A 396 -11.95 -14.95 18.55
C LEU A 396 -10.90 -14.40 19.53
N ASP A 397 -10.55 -13.11 19.41
CA ASP A 397 -9.56 -12.45 20.26
C ASP A 397 -9.99 -12.41 21.75
N THR A 398 -11.30 -12.41 22.01
CA THR A 398 -11.89 -12.37 23.37
C THR A 398 -12.39 -13.73 23.88
N ALA A 399 -12.09 -14.83 23.19
CA ALA A 399 -12.54 -16.20 23.52
C ALA A 399 -11.64 -16.98 24.51
N THR A 400 -10.68 -16.34 25.18
CA THR A 400 -9.64 -17.06 25.96
C THR A 400 -10.19 -17.90 27.13
N GLU A 401 -9.50 -18.99 27.47
CA GLU A 401 -9.98 -20.05 28.37
C GLU A 401 -10.22 -19.67 29.84
N ARG A 402 -10.01 -18.40 30.24
CA ARG A 402 -10.41 -17.93 31.60
C ARG A 402 -11.92 -17.98 31.84
N TYR A 403 -12.72 -18.06 30.78
CA TYR A 403 -14.18 -17.96 30.84
C TYR A 403 -14.92 -19.31 30.78
N SER A 404 -14.22 -20.45 30.69
CA SER A 404 -14.82 -21.79 30.63
C SER A 404 -15.28 -22.34 32.00
N LYS A 405 -16.11 -21.58 32.73
CA LYS A 405 -16.82 -22.11 33.91
C LYS A 405 -18.07 -22.89 33.52
N THR A 406 -17.88 -24.10 32.98
CA THR A 406 -18.63 -25.33 33.31
C THR A 406 -17.99 -26.50 32.53
N PRO A 407 -17.43 -27.53 33.20
CA PRO A 407 -16.94 -28.72 32.51
C PRO A 407 -18.13 -29.65 32.19
N ILE A 408 -18.44 -29.84 30.91
CA ILE A 408 -19.34 -30.90 30.44
C ILE A 408 -18.52 -32.09 29.96
N THR A 409 -18.76 -33.24 30.58
CA THR A 409 -18.04 -34.49 30.31
C THR A 409 -18.45 -35.07 28.96
N LEU A 410 -17.52 -35.13 28.00
CA LEU A 410 -17.74 -35.77 26.69
C LEU A 410 -17.73 -37.30 26.81
N GLN A 411 -18.84 -37.95 26.43
CA GLN A 411 -18.86 -39.36 26.02
C GLN A 411 -18.93 -39.45 24.49
N LEU A 412 -18.07 -40.28 23.90
CA LEU A 412 -17.93 -40.51 22.46
C LEU A 412 -18.88 -41.63 21.98
N SER A 413 -19.69 -41.35 20.94
CA SER A 413 -20.09 -42.39 19.96
C SER A 413 -20.73 -41.84 18.66
N THR A 414 -20.08 -42.14 17.52
CA THR A 414 -20.65 -42.50 16.19
C THR A 414 -21.59 -41.57 15.40
N PHE A 415 -21.00 -40.95 14.34
CA PHE A 415 -21.42 -40.87 12.91
C PHE A 415 -22.88 -40.67 12.43
N ILE A 416 -22.97 -39.85 11.36
CA ILE A 416 -24.03 -39.62 10.33
C ILE A 416 -24.79 -38.28 10.45
N VAL A 417 -24.87 -37.59 9.31
CA VAL A 417 -25.47 -36.27 8.97
C VAL A 417 -26.42 -36.56 7.78
N PRO A 418 -27.64 -35.96 7.61
CA PRO A 418 -27.90 -34.52 7.72
C PRO A 418 -29.28 -34.03 8.26
N ILE A 419 -29.41 -32.69 8.32
CA ILE A 419 -30.62 -31.84 8.41
C ILE A 419 -31.14 -31.43 9.82
N LEU A 420 -30.98 -30.12 10.07
CA LEU A 420 -31.65 -29.18 11.00
C LEU A 420 -31.67 -29.37 12.53
N LEU A 421 -31.66 -28.20 13.18
CA LEU A 421 -32.05 -27.83 14.55
C LEU A 421 -31.07 -28.06 15.72
N THR A 422 -30.38 -26.95 16.05
CA THR A 422 -30.11 -26.46 17.40
C THR A 422 -29.41 -27.38 18.41
N LEU A 423 -28.08 -27.28 18.42
CA LEU A 423 -27.29 -27.31 19.65
C LEU A 423 -26.43 -26.04 19.68
N HIS A 424 -27.00 -24.93 20.18
CA HIS A 424 -26.22 -23.73 20.47
C HIS A 424 -25.34 -23.99 21.69
N SER A 425 -24.03 -24.15 21.46
CA SER A 425 -23.02 -23.92 22.49
C SER A 425 -22.59 -22.45 22.36
N ASN A 426 -22.86 -21.65 23.40
CA ASN A 426 -22.74 -20.18 23.36
C ASN A 426 -21.28 -19.69 23.48
N SER A 427 -20.30 -20.38 22.89
CA SER A 427 -18.89 -19.98 22.99
C SER A 427 -18.53 -18.91 21.96
N ARG A 428 -17.76 -17.89 22.37
CA ARG A 428 -17.27 -16.84 21.46
C ARG A 428 -16.46 -17.39 20.27
N ARG A 429 -15.82 -18.56 20.44
CA ARG A 429 -15.08 -19.23 19.37
C ARG A 429 -16.01 -19.78 18.29
N GLU A 430 -17.12 -20.41 18.67
CA GLU A 430 -18.13 -20.89 17.70
C GLU A 430 -18.84 -19.73 17.00
N GLN A 431 -19.13 -18.64 17.72
CA GLN A 431 -19.62 -17.39 17.13
C GLN A 431 -18.63 -16.84 16.10
N ALA A 432 -17.33 -16.79 16.43
CA ALA A 432 -16.28 -16.36 15.50
C ALA A 432 -16.24 -17.21 14.23
N GLU A 433 -16.30 -18.53 14.34
CA GLU A 433 -16.33 -19.45 13.21
C GLU A 433 -17.58 -19.25 12.34
N SER A 434 -18.77 -19.12 12.96
CA SER A 434 -20.05 -18.86 12.28
C SER A 434 -20.05 -17.53 11.52
N TRP A 435 -19.68 -16.43 12.19
CA TRP A 435 -19.65 -15.09 11.62
C TRP A 435 -18.56 -14.94 10.55
N SER A 436 -17.40 -15.58 10.74
CA SER A 436 -16.35 -15.65 9.71
C SER A 436 -16.87 -16.39 8.47
N ALA A 437 -17.54 -17.54 8.63
CA ALA A 437 -18.12 -18.28 7.52
C ALA A 437 -19.23 -17.49 6.81
N ALA A 438 -20.05 -16.72 7.54
CA ALA A 438 -21.05 -15.82 6.97
C ALA A 438 -20.39 -14.69 6.15
N SER A 439 -19.35 -14.04 6.68
CA SER A 439 -18.61 -13.00 5.95
C SER A 439 -17.97 -13.52 4.65
N ALA A 440 -17.43 -14.74 4.67
CA ALA A 440 -16.83 -15.37 3.50
C ALA A 440 -17.88 -15.67 2.40
N ARG A 441 -19.04 -16.20 2.77
CA ARG A 441 -20.17 -16.42 1.83
C ARG A 441 -20.65 -15.11 1.21
N LEU A 442 -20.85 -14.08 2.05
CA LEU A 442 -21.30 -12.76 1.61
C LEU A 442 -20.31 -12.16 0.60
N LYS A 443 -18.99 -12.18 0.89
CA LYS A 443 -17.98 -11.63 -0.04
C LYS A 443 -17.94 -12.36 -1.39
N ILE A 444 -18.15 -13.67 -1.42
CA ILE A 444 -18.25 -14.44 -2.67
C ILE A 444 -19.50 -13.97 -3.45
N ALA A 445 -20.67 -14.03 -2.82
CA ALA A 445 -21.93 -13.60 -3.40
C ALA A 445 -21.90 -12.14 -3.92
N PHE A 446 -21.24 -11.24 -3.21
CA PHE A 446 -21.11 -9.83 -3.58
C PHE A 446 -20.38 -9.65 -4.92
N ASN A 447 -19.32 -10.43 -5.15
CA ASN A 447 -18.58 -10.40 -6.42
C ASN A 447 -19.28 -11.20 -7.53
N GLU A 448 -20.05 -12.23 -7.20
CA GLU A 448 -20.80 -13.01 -8.20
C GLU A 448 -22.06 -12.26 -8.69
N VAL A 449 -22.73 -11.51 -7.82
CA VAL A 449 -24.03 -10.85 -8.12
C VAL A 449 -23.88 -9.41 -8.59
N LEU A 450 -22.97 -8.63 -7.99
CA LEU A 450 -22.94 -7.17 -8.20
C LEU A 450 -21.78 -6.68 -9.07
N TRP A 451 -20.71 -7.45 -9.28
CA TRP A 451 -19.54 -6.99 -10.05
C TRP A 451 -19.84 -6.82 -11.54
N ASP A 452 -19.50 -5.67 -12.12
CA ASP A 452 -19.42 -5.49 -13.58
C ASP A 452 -17.98 -5.21 -14.03
N GLU A 453 -17.37 -6.21 -14.66
CA GLU A 453 -16.04 -6.13 -15.25
C GLU A 453 -15.92 -5.03 -16.32
N ASN A 454 -16.99 -4.71 -17.06
CA ASN A 454 -16.97 -3.70 -18.11
C ASN A 454 -16.86 -2.28 -17.55
N ASN A 455 -17.56 -2.03 -16.44
CA ASN A 455 -17.56 -0.73 -15.76
C ASN A 455 -16.45 -0.63 -14.71
N ALA A 456 -15.88 -1.76 -14.29
CA ALA A 456 -14.90 -1.88 -13.20
C ALA A 456 -15.44 -1.40 -11.84
N LEU A 457 -16.75 -1.60 -11.63
CA LEU A 457 -17.51 -1.17 -10.45
C LEU A 457 -18.56 -2.24 -10.09
N PHE A 458 -18.97 -2.25 -8.84
CA PHE A 458 -20.17 -2.95 -8.39
C PHE A 458 -21.42 -2.14 -8.75
N ARG A 459 -22.44 -2.82 -9.28
CA ARG A 459 -23.81 -2.32 -9.45
C ARG A 459 -24.46 -2.15 -8.07
N ASP A 460 -25.47 -1.29 -7.94
CA ASP A 460 -26.13 -1.13 -6.65
C ASP A 460 -26.95 -2.37 -6.26
N ASN A 461 -27.68 -2.97 -7.21
CA ASN A 461 -28.70 -3.98 -6.95
C ASN A 461 -29.02 -4.77 -8.24
N GLU A 462 -29.61 -5.97 -8.16
CA GLU A 462 -29.98 -6.78 -9.34
C GLU A 462 -31.24 -6.30 -10.07
N THR A 463 -32.03 -5.41 -9.44
CA THR A 463 -33.20 -4.79 -10.07
C THR A 463 -32.81 -3.96 -11.31
N ALA A 464 -33.69 -3.84 -12.30
CA ALA A 464 -33.36 -3.19 -13.57
C ALA A 464 -32.77 -1.76 -13.42
N ALA A 465 -33.27 -0.97 -12.46
CA ALA A 465 -32.73 0.36 -12.17
C ALA A 465 -31.39 0.30 -11.41
N GLY A 466 -31.25 -0.60 -10.44
CA GLY A 466 -30.00 -0.76 -9.69
C GLY A 466 -28.87 -1.41 -10.49
N ALA A 467 -29.22 -2.17 -11.53
CA ALA A 467 -28.26 -2.77 -12.45
C ALA A 467 -27.60 -1.73 -13.36
N GLU A 468 -28.24 -0.59 -13.60
CA GLU A 468 -27.68 0.54 -14.37
C GLU A 468 -26.97 1.57 -13.48
N LEU A 469 -27.17 1.51 -12.15
CA LEU A 469 -26.55 2.40 -11.17
C LEU A 469 -25.26 1.80 -10.58
N TYR A 470 -24.17 2.56 -10.64
CA TYR A 470 -22.90 2.25 -9.97
C TYR A 470 -22.68 3.30 -8.89
N PRO A 471 -23.12 3.02 -7.64
CA PRO A 471 -23.14 4.04 -6.60
C PRO A 471 -21.72 4.33 -6.13
N GLN A 472 -21.37 5.61 -6.02
CA GLN A 472 -20.07 6.07 -5.56
C GLN A 472 -19.79 5.55 -4.15
N ASP A 473 -20.80 5.64 -3.28
CA ASP A 473 -20.72 5.23 -1.88
C ASP A 473 -20.57 3.72 -1.67
N GLY A 474 -21.40 2.90 -2.33
CA GLY A 474 -21.35 1.44 -2.24
C GLY A 474 -20.02 0.89 -2.76
N ASN A 475 -19.48 1.47 -3.82
CA ASN A 475 -18.16 1.12 -4.36
C ASN A 475 -17.02 1.56 -3.43
N ALA A 476 -17.08 2.79 -2.88
CA ALA A 476 -16.10 3.27 -1.91
C ALA A 476 -16.08 2.40 -0.65
N ILE A 477 -17.25 2.08 -0.08
CA ILE A 477 -17.38 1.24 1.12
C ILE A 477 -16.93 -0.20 0.84
N ALA A 478 -17.28 -0.77 -0.32
CA ALA A 478 -16.84 -2.11 -0.71
C ALA A 478 -15.32 -2.21 -0.88
N LEU A 479 -14.69 -1.15 -1.40
CA LEU A 479 -13.24 -1.04 -1.53
C LEU A 479 -12.57 -0.82 -0.16
N LEU A 480 -13.08 0.11 0.66
CA LEU A 480 -12.60 0.40 2.02
C LEU A 480 -12.57 -0.86 2.90
N TYR A 481 -13.65 -1.64 2.90
CA TYR A 481 -13.76 -2.86 3.68
C TYR A 481 -13.25 -4.11 2.95
N ASN A 482 -12.54 -3.97 1.83
CA ASN A 482 -11.88 -5.07 1.13
C ASN A 482 -12.84 -6.23 0.74
N LEU A 483 -13.97 -5.92 0.08
CA LEU A 483 -14.78 -6.92 -0.61
C LEU A 483 -14.18 -7.34 -1.97
N THR A 484 -13.14 -6.67 -2.45
CA THR A 484 -12.40 -7.06 -3.66
C THR A 484 -11.71 -8.42 -3.55
N THR A 485 -11.68 -9.17 -4.64
CA THR A 485 -11.02 -10.48 -4.77
C THR A 485 -9.50 -10.39 -4.84
N ASN A 486 -8.96 -9.31 -5.40
CA ASN A 486 -7.52 -9.10 -5.61
C ASN A 486 -7.17 -7.60 -5.75
N GLN A 487 -5.88 -7.26 -5.63
CA GLN A 487 -5.39 -5.87 -5.67
C GLN A 487 -5.69 -5.15 -7.00
N ASN A 488 -5.70 -5.86 -8.14
CA ASN A 488 -6.00 -5.26 -9.43
C ASN A 488 -7.45 -4.77 -9.48
N GLN A 489 -8.40 -5.55 -8.94
CA GLN A 489 -9.80 -5.12 -8.79
C GLN A 489 -9.92 -3.88 -7.88
N SER A 490 -9.11 -3.81 -6.81
CA SER A 490 -9.07 -2.64 -5.91
C SER A 490 -8.60 -1.36 -6.62
N ILE A 491 -7.54 -1.46 -7.44
CA ILE A 491 -7.03 -0.35 -8.26
C ILE A 491 -8.04 0.03 -9.35
N GLN A 492 -8.68 -0.95 -9.97
CA GLN A 492 -9.72 -0.76 -10.99
C GLN A 492 -10.91 0.07 -10.46
N ILE A 493 -11.46 -0.29 -9.29
CA ILE A 493 -12.55 0.47 -8.64
C ILE A 493 -12.08 1.88 -8.27
N SER A 494 -10.89 2.01 -7.66
CA SER A 494 -10.31 3.30 -7.32
C SER A 494 -10.20 4.24 -8.53
N ASN A 495 -9.77 3.72 -9.69
CA ASN A 495 -9.66 4.50 -10.92
C ASN A 495 -11.02 4.74 -11.62
N ALA A 496 -12.05 3.96 -11.28
CA ALA A 496 -13.40 4.13 -11.81
C ALA A 496 -14.18 5.19 -11.02
N LEU A 497 -13.99 5.27 -9.70
CA LEU A 497 -14.58 6.30 -8.83
C LEU A 497 -14.20 7.73 -9.25
N THR A 498 -12.95 7.96 -9.70
CA THR A 498 -12.47 9.28 -10.14
C THR A 498 -13.16 9.80 -11.42
N ARG A 499 -13.90 8.95 -12.15
CA ARG A 499 -14.65 9.38 -13.36
C ARG A 499 -15.77 10.36 -13.05
N ASN A 500 -16.27 10.36 -11.82
CA ASN A 500 -17.37 11.21 -11.36
C ASN A 500 -16.88 12.52 -10.73
N TRP A 501 -15.58 12.80 -10.75
CA TRP A 501 -15.00 13.99 -10.12
C TRP A 501 -15.13 15.23 -11.00
N ASN A 502 -15.25 16.38 -10.34
CA ASN A 502 -15.03 17.70 -10.93
C ASN A 502 -13.95 18.48 -10.14
N GLU A 503 -13.85 19.79 -10.33
CA GLU A 503 -12.85 20.62 -9.64
C GLU A 503 -13.02 20.69 -8.12
N ILE A 504 -14.21 20.35 -7.61
CA ILE A 504 -14.57 20.42 -6.19
C ILE A 504 -14.62 19.02 -5.57
N GLY A 505 -15.06 17.99 -6.28
CA GLY A 505 -15.17 16.62 -5.73
C GLY A 505 -16.05 15.67 -6.55
N PRO A 506 -16.37 14.47 -6.01
CA PRO A 506 -17.20 13.47 -6.65
C PRO A 506 -18.67 13.92 -6.72
N VAL A 507 -19.19 14.05 -7.94
CA VAL A 507 -20.61 14.21 -8.21
C VAL A 507 -21.24 12.82 -8.26
N ALA A 508 -21.66 12.33 -7.10
CA ALA A 508 -22.09 10.94 -6.94
C ALA A 508 -23.29 10.59 -7.88
N PRO A 509 -23.24 9.49 -8.66
CA PRO A 509 -24.31 9.10 -9.59
C PRO A 509 -25.69 8.91 -8.94
N GLU A 510 -25.71 8.36 -7.73
CA GLU A 510 -26.87 8.20 -6.85
C GLU A 510 -27.42 9.54 -6.31
N LEU A 511 -26.74 10.66 -6.58
CA LEU A 511 -26.98 11.95 -5.95
C LEU A 511 -26.74 13.14 -6.91
N ALA A 512 -27.28 13.06 -8.13
CA ALA A 512 -27.09 14.06 -9.21
C ALA A 512 -27.05 15.54 -8.75
N ASP A 513 -26.07 16.30 -9.25
CA ASP A 513 -25.73 17.69 -8.84
C ASP A 513 -25.52 17.85 -7.32
N THR A 514 -24.78 16.95 -6.68
CA THR A 514 -24.31 17.15 -5.30
C THR A 514 -22.97 16.46 -5.09
N ILE A 515 -22.08 17.14 -4.38
CA ILE A 515 -20.85 16.59 -3.85
C ILE A 515 -21.11 16.35 -2.36
N SER A 516 -21.24 15.07 -1.99
CA SER A 516 -21.48 14.69 -0.59
C SER A 516 -20.15 14.52 0.13
N PRO A 517 -19.88 15.31 1.19
CA PRO A 517 -18.66 15.17 1.96
C PRO A 517 -18.58 13.80 2.67
N PHE A 518 -19.71 13.18 3.03
CA PHE A 518 -19.72 11.84 3.63
C PHE A 518 -19.29 10.76 2.62
N ILE A 519 -19.86 10.76 1.42
CA ILE A 519 -19.46 9.84 0.34
C ILE A 519 -17.96 10.04 0.05
N SER A 520 -17.54 11.29 -0.06
CA SER A 520 -16.13 11.66 -0.23
C SER A 520 -15.24 11.13 0.91
N SER A 521 -15.73 11.05 2.16
CA SER A 521 -14.96 10.50 3.29
C SER A 521 -14.72 9.00 3.16
N ALA A 522 -15.75 8.24 2.78
CA ALA A 522 -15.61 6.83 2.50
C ALA A 522 -14.65 6.62 1.31
N GLU A 523 -14.78 7.44 0.26
CA GLU A 523 -13.94 7.39 -0.94
C GLU A 523 -12.47 7.72 -0.69
N VAL A 524 -12.16 8.75 0.12
CA VAL A 524 -10.79 9.04 0.58
C VAL A 524 -10.17 7.81 1.24
N LEU A 525 -10.89 7.17 2.18
CA LEU A 525 -10.41 5.97 2.87
C LEU A 525 -10.32 4.76 1.92
N ALA A 526 -11.19 4.67 0.91
CA ALA A 526 -11.19 3.64 -0.12
C ALA A 526 -9.97 3.73 -1.04
N HIS A 527 -9.57 4.94 -1.47
CA HIS A 527 -8.33 5.15 -2.22
C HIS A 527 -7.11 4.71 -1.41
N TYR A 528 -7.06 4.99 -0.10
CA TYR A 528 -6.03 4.46 0.79
C TYR A 528 -6.08 2.92 0.95
N ALA A 529 -7.24 2.28 0.84
CA ALA A 529 -7.35 0.82 0.81
C ALA A 529 -6.82 0.23 -0.52
N ALA A 530 -6.98 0.94 -1.63
CA ALA A 530 -6.41 0.59 -2.94
C ALA A 530 -4.91 0.91 -3.12
N GLY A 531 -4.26 1.53 -2.12
CA GLY A 531 -2.89 2.04 -2.21
C GLY A 531 -2.73 3.34 -3.01
N GLN A 532 -3.83 3.98 -3.41
CA GLN A 532 -3.88 5.19 -4.23
C GLN A 532 -3.83 6.47 -3.38
N SER A 533 -2.82 6.57 -2.51
CA SER A 533 -2.69 7.68 -1.54
C SER A 533 -2.66 9.08 -2.15
N ARG A 534 -2.05 9.26 -3.33
CA ARG A 534 -2.07 10.57 -4.03
C ARG A 534 -3.47 10.98 -4.47
N THR A 535 -4.25 10.04 -4.99
CA THR A 535 -5.67 10.22 -5.34
C THR A 535 -6.48 10.59 -4.09
N ALA A 536 -6.23 9.91 -2.97
CA ALA A 536 -6.88 10.25 -1.70
C ALA A 536 -6.56 11.68 -1.21
N LEU A 537 -5.30 12.12 -1.30
CA LEU A 537 -4.89 13.48 -0.92
C LEU A 537 -5.44 14.55 -1.88
N ASP A 538 -5.50 14.28 -3.19
CA ASP A 538 -6.12 15.19 -4.17
C ASP A 538 -7.62 15.39 -3.86
N LEU A 539 -8.35 14.31 -3.55
CA LEU A 539 -9.74 14.40 -3.11
C LEU A 539 -9.90 15.21 -1.80
N ILE A 540 -8.98 15.04 -0.83
CA ILE A 540 -8.97 15.85 0.39
C ILE A 540 -8.82 17.34 0.05
N ARG A 541 -7.82 17.69 -0.76
CA ARG A 541 -7.51 19.09 -1.14
C ARG A 541 -8.63 19.72 -1.97
N LYS A 542 -9.25 18.96 -2.89
CA LYS A 542 -10.41 19.40 -3.69
C LYS A 542 -11.64 19.68 -2.81
N THR A 543 -12.16 18.65 -2.14
CA THR A 543 -13.45 18.75 -1.44
C THR A 543 -13.34 19.57 -0.17
N TRP A 544 -12.38 19.28 0.72
CA TRP A 544 -12.27 19.99 1.99
C TRP A 544 -11.52 21.30 1.88
N GLY A 545 -10.59 21.45 0.93
CA GLY A 545 -9.98 22.75 0.66
C GLY A 545 -11.01 23.76 0.14
N TYR A 546 -11.89 23.35 -0.79
CA TYR A 546 -13.01 24.19 -1.21
C TYR A 546 -13.96 24.52 -0.04
N LEU A 547 -14.35 23.52 0.77
CA LEU A 547 -15.20 23.74 1.95
C LEU A 547 -14.55 24.64 3.02
N LEU A 548 -13.23 24.71 3.08
CA LEU A 548 -12.52 25.52 4.06
C LEU A 548 -12.37 26.97 3.60
N ASP A 549 -11.98 27.19 2.35
CA ASP A 549 -11.64 28.52 1.81
C ASP A 549 -12.82 29.21 1.09
N SER A 550 -13.96 28.54 0.92
CA SER A 550 -15.15 29.14 0.30
C SER A 550 -15.76 30.28 1.15
N PRO A 551 -16.12 31.43 0.54
CA PRO A 551 -16.73 32.57 1.27
C PRO A 551 -18.13 32.29 1.81
N LEU A 552 -18.70 31.12 1.49
CA LEU A 552 -19.98 30.62 2.01
C LEU A 552 -19.82 29.91 3.36
N MET A 553 -18.58 29.73 3.84
CA MET A 553 -18.19 28.90 4.96
C MET A 553 -17.56 29.73 6.08
N THR A 554 -17.13 29.07 7.15
CA THR A 554 -16.59 29.72 8.36
C THR A 554 -15.06 29.71 8.43
N GLY A 555 -14.39 28.93 7.56
CA GLY A 555 -12.96 28.63 7.66
C GLY A 555 -12.60 27.62 8.76
N THR A 556 -13.59 27.11 9.49
CA THR A 556 -13.38 26.33 10.73
C THR A 556 -14.38 25.17 10.89
N THR A 557 -15.46 25.18 10.11
CA THR A 557 -16.48 24.13 10.05
C THR A 557 -16.82 23.85 8.59
N LEU A 558 -17.11 22.59 8.29
CA LEU A 558 -17.55 22.14 6.96
C LEU A 558 -19.04 22.46 6.76
N ILE A 559 -19.73 21.84 5.79
CA ILE A 559 -21.20 21.80 5.72
C ILE A 559 -21.66 20.48 5.08
N GLU A 560 -22.98 20.27 5.03
CA GLU A 560 -23.62 19.04 4.56
C GLU A 560 -23.94 18.99 3.04
N GLY A 561 -24.30 20.12 2.42
CA GLY A 561 -24.94 20.15 1.10
C GLY A 561 -24.35 21.16 0.11
N MET A 562 -23.48 20.67 -0.78
CA MET A 562 -22.85 21.45 -1.85
C MET A 562 -23.26 20.90 -3.22
N SER A 563 -23.76 21.77 -4.09
CA SER A 563 -24.05 21.43 -5.49
C SER A 563 -22.77 21.30 -6.32
N ALA A 564 -22.82 20.67 -7.49
CA ALA A 564 -21.64 20.43 -8.32
C ALA A 564 -20.98 21.72 -8.83
N ASN A 565 -21.68 22.86 -8.77
CA ASN A 565 -21.14 24.19 -9.10
C ASN A 565 -20.61 24.99 -7.89
N GLY A 566 -20.55 24.38 -6.69
CA GLY A 566 -20.02 24.99 -5.46
C GLY A 566 -21.00 25.87 -4.68
N SER A 567 -22.25 26.02 -5.11
CA SER A 567 -23.27 26.75 -4.34
C SER A 567 -23.86 25.91 -3.19
N LEU A 568 -24.31 26.58 -2.12
CA LEU A 568 -25.02 25.93 -1.02
C LEU A 568 -26.43 25.56 -1.47
N ALA A 569 -26.77 24.27 -1.40
CA ALA A 569 -28.08 23.78 -1.78
C ALA A 569 -28.53 22.68 -0.81
N TYR A 570 -29.33 23.05 0.19
CA TYR A 570 -29.92 22.08 1.11
C TYR A 570 -30.93 21.21 0.36
N ARG A 571 -30.67 19.91 0.24
CA ARG A 571 -31.35 19.05 -0.76
C ARG A 571 -32.84 18.84 -0.47
N SER A 572 -33.30 19.11 0.77
CA SER A 572 -34.72 19.14 1.20
C SER A 572 -35.65 19.94 0.27
N MET A 573 -35.12 20.94 -0.44
CA MET A 573 -35.86 21.80 -1.38
C MET A 573 -35.98 21.24 -2.80
N ARG A 574 -35.28 20.13 -3.11
CA ARG A 574 -35.34 19.44 -4.40
C ARG A 574 -36.37 18.30 -4.31
N SER A 575 -37.01 17.94 -5.40
CA SER A 575 -38.13 16.98 -5.41
C SER A 575 -37.69 15.51 -5.33
N TYR A 576 -36.99 15.09 -4.27
CA TYR A 576 -36.47 13.71 -4.09
C TYR A 576 -37.32 12.80 -3.19
N ASN A 577 -38.40 13.30 -2.59
CA ASN A 577 -39.33 12.42 -1.87
C ASN A 577 -39.84 11.33 -2.82
N HIS A 578 -39.54 10.07 -2.49
CA HIS A 578 -39.86 8.86 -3.26
C HIS A 578 -38.99 8.57 -4.51
N ASP A 579 -37.74 9.05 -4.56
CA ASP A 579 -36.77 8.62 -5.58
C ASP A 579 -36.06 7.31 -5.19
N SER A 580 -36.17 6.27 -6.00
CA SER A 580 -35.56 4.95 -5.77
C SER A 580 -34.07 4.87 -6.11
N ALA A 581 -33.51 5.84 -6.85
CA ALA A 581 -32.08 5.91 -7.14
C ALA A 581 -31.27 6.54 -6.00
N TYR A 582 -31.95 7.14 -5.02
CA TYR A 582 -31.34 7.94 -3.96
C TYR A 582 -30.73 7.08 -2.85
N THR A 583 -29.47 7.33 -2.50
CA THR A 583 -28.81 6.72 -1.33
C THR A 583 -28.50 7.80 -0.29
N SER A 584 -29.23 7.85 0.82
CA SER A 584 -28.99 8.86 1.87
C SER A 584 -27.99 8.40 2.94
N LEU A 585 -26.78 7.97 2.60
CA LEU A 585 -25.84 7.57 3.65
C LEU A 585 -25.41 8.79 4.53
N SER A 586 -26.11 8.96 5.66
CA SER A 586 -25.86 9.87 6.79
C SER A 586 -26.02 11.40 6.59
N HIS A 587 -25.91 12.16 7.70
CA HIS A 587 -25.97 13.63 7.79
C HIS A 587 -24.71 14.17 8.51
N SER A 588 -23.51 13.84 8.05
CA SER A 588 -22.27 14.33 8.68
C SER A 588 -21.49 15.34 7.84
N TRP A 589 -21.17 16.44 8.51
CA TRP A 589 -20.15 17.41 8.13
C TRP A 589 -18.80 16.69 8.22
N SER A 590 -18.34 16.19 7.09
CA SER A 590 -17.62 14.93 7.11
C SER A 590 -16.16 15.05 7.54
N THR A 591 -15.78 14.21 8.49
CA THR A 591 -14.48 14.31 9.17
C THR A 591 -13.50 13.22 8.74
N GLY A 592 -13.83 12.45 7.70
CA GLY A 592 -12.99 11.38 7.14
C GLY A 592 -11.53 11.76 6.85
N PRO A 593 -11.18 12.99 6.42
CA PRO A 593 -9.78 13.40 6.29
C PRO A 593 -9.00 13.30 7.60
N THR A 594 -9.62 13.57 8.76
CA THR A 594 -8.97 13.43 10.07
C THR A 594 -8.51 12.00 10.29
N GLN A 595 -9.40 11.04 10.02
CA GLN A 595 -9.12 9.61 10.09
C GLN A 595 -8.10 9.19 9.02
N ALA A 596 -8.25 9.67 7.79
CA ALA A 596 -7.36 9.33 6.68
C ALA A 596 -5.92 9.83 6.94
N LEU A 597 -5.76 11.09 7.33
CA LEU A 597 -4.47 11.71 7.63
C LEU A 597 -3.78 11.01 8.80
N SER A 598 -4.46 10.78 9.93
CA SER A 598 -3.88 10.07 11.08
C SER A 598 -3.63 8.58 10.81
N PHE A 599 -4.66 7.80 10.47
CA PHE A 599 -4.56 6.34 10.38
C PHE A 599 -3.99 5.81 9.07
N LYS A 600 -4.16 6.51 7.93
CA LYS A 600 -3.75 6.01 6.61
C LYS A 600 -2.50 6.71 6.08
N THR A 601 -2.42 8.04 6.18
CA THR A 601 -1.29 8.83 5.67
C THR A 601 -0.06 8.65 6.56
N VAL A 602 -0.16 8.97 7.86
CA VAL A 602 0.93 8.65 8.83
C VAL A 602 0.96 7.15 9.16
N GLY A 603 -0.19 6.48 9.11
CA GLY A 603 -0.26 5.02 9.03
C GLY A 603 -0.27 4.25 10.34
N LEU A 604 -0.31 4.90 11.51
CA LEU A 604 -0.41 4.21 12.80
C LEU A 604 -1.88 4.04 13.21
N GLU A 605 -2.43 2.85 12.95
CA GLU A 605 -3.86 2.55 13.07
C GLU A 605 -4.13 1.41 14.06
N ILE A 606 -5.19 1.54 14.87
CA ILE A 606 -5.76 0.44 15.67
C ILE A 606 -6.69 -0.37 14.77
N ILE A 607 -6.40 -1.66 14.56
CA ILE A 607 -7.06 -2.53 13.56
C ILE A 607 -7.83 -3.71 14.17
N GLY A 608 -7.81 -3.86 15.49
CA GLY A 608 -8.42 -5.00 16.18
C GLY A 608 -8.18 -4.96 17.68
N TRP A 609 -8.63 -6.00 18.37
CA TRP A 609 -8.58 -6.07 19.83
C TRP A 609 -7.14 -5.96 20.35
N LYS A 610 -6.78 -4.81 20.93
CA LYS A 610 -5.42 -4.48 21.40
C LYS A 610 -4.34 -4.65 20.31
N ARG A 611 -4.74 -4.55 19.03
CA ARG A 611 -3.90 -4.75 17.85
C ARG A 611 -3.78 -3.47 17.01
N TRP A 612 -2.54 -3.12 16.63
CA TRP A 612 -2.23 -1.98 15.76
C TRP A 612 -1.41 -2.38 14.54
N VAL A 613 -1.35 -1.50 13.54
CA VAL A 613 -0.44 -1.60 12.39
C VAL A 613 0.25 -0.27 12.17
N PHE A 614 1.50 -0.30 11.73
CA PHE A 614 2.19 0.85 11.14
C PHE A 614 2.34 0.64 9.64
N ARG A 615 1.50 1.31 8.85
CA ARG A 615 1.43 1.26 7.39
C ARG A 615 1.29 2.69 6.82
N PRO A 616 2.36 3.49 6.81
CA PRO A 616 2.32 4.87 6.29
C PRO A 616 2.04 4.87 4.79
N GLN A 617 1.28 5.85 4.31
CA GLN A 617 0.98 6.05 2.89
C GLN A 617 1.04 7.55 2.57
N PRO A 618 2.23 8.14 2.36
CA PRO A 618 2.41 9.59 2.39
C PRO A 618 1.89 10.34 1.15
N GLY A 619 1.59 9.64 0.05
CA GLY A 619 1.27 10.26 -1.23
C GLY A 619 2.41 11.13 -1.76
N ASP A 620 2.30 12.45 -1.58
CA ASP A 620 3.26 13.49 -1.97
C ASP A 620 3.97 14.20 -0.79
N LEU A 621 3.64 13.83 0.45
CA LEU A 621 4.15 14.46 1.68
C LEU A 621 5.53 13.90 2.08
N GLN A 622 6.35 14.73 2.75
CA GLN A 622 7.74 14.41 3.10
C GLN A 622 7.96 14.17 4.61
N SER A 623 7.47 15.05 5.48
CA SER A 623 7.42 14.81 6.93
C SER A 623 5.96 14.64 7.36
N LEU A 624 5.71 13.69 8.26
CA LEU A 624 4.40 13.38 8.81
C LEU A 624 4.46 13.13 10.30
N ARG A 625 3.53 13.68 11.06
CA ARG A 625 3.35 13.36 12.48
C ARG A 625 1.89 13.24 12.84
N THR A 626 1.56 12.26 13.68
CA THR A 626 0.28 12.21 14.38
C THR A 626 0.45 11.56 15.75
N GLY A 627 -0.40 11.95 16.70
CA GLY A 627 -0.53 11.26 17.99
C GLY A 627 -1.96 11.35 18.50
N TYR A 628 -2.34 10.40 19.34
CA TYR A 628 -3.66 10.31 19.96
C TYR A 628 -3.60 9.45 21.24
N VAL A 629 -4.55 9.65 22.15
CA VAL A 629 -4.60 8.97 23.45
C VAL A 629 -5.87 8.12 23.56
N SER A 630 -5.72 6.84 23.87
CA SER A 630 -6.82 5.92 24.20
C SER A 630 -6.70 5.43 25.66
N PRO A 631 -7.74 4.80 26.23
CA PRO A 631 -7.66 4.15 27.54
C PRO A 631 -6.55 3.08 27.66
N MET A 632 -6.04 2.56 26.53
CA MET A 632 -4.87 1.68 26.51
C MET A 632 -3.54 2.45 26.72
N GLY A 633 -3.49 3.73 26.32
CA GLY A 633 -2.34 4.62 26.45
C GLY A 633 -2.14 5.54 25.23
N HIS A 634 -0.95 6.15 25.14
CA HIS A 634 -0.56 7.04 24.05
C HIS A 634 -0.06 6.28 22.82
N PHE A 635 -0.52 6.70 21.65
CA PHE A 635 -0.02 6.30 20.33
C PHE A 635 0.57 7.53 19.64
N GLU A 636 1.75 7.42 19.05
CA GLU A 636 2.37 8.49 18.25
C GLU A 636 3.18 7.88 17.11
N ALA A 637 3.16 8.53 15.95
CA ALA A 637 4.07 8.27 14.86
C ALA A 637 4.64 9.60 14.34
N ILE A 638 5.97 9.65 14.20
CA ILE A 638 6.72 10.68 13.48
C ILE A 638 7.42 9.96 12.33
N VAL A 639 7.28 10.42 11.10
CA VAL A 639 7.73 9.72 9.90
C VAL A 639 8.38 10.71 8.94
N GLU A 640 9.63 10.44 8.58
CA GLU A 640 10.43 11.21 7.63
C GLU A 640 10.72 10.38 6.39
N PHE A 641 10.45 10.94 5.21
CA PHE A 641 10.77 10.35 3.91
C PHE A 641 11.93 11.12 3.25
N ASP A 642 12.85 10.37 2.64
CA ASP A 642 13.95 10.95 1.87
C ASP A 642 13.48 11.42 0.47
N GLY A 643 14.03 12.53 0.00
CA GLY A 643 13.74 13.14 -1.31
C GLY A 643 12.54 14.11 -1.36
N PRO A 644 12.54 15.07 -2.30
CA PRO A 644 11.63 16.23 -2.31
C PRO A 644 10.18 15.95 -2.76
N ASN A 645 9.73 14.69 -2.75
CA ASN A 645 8.42 14.28 -3.30
C ASN A 645 7.81 13.06 -2.58
N GLY A 646 8.14 12.86 -1.30
CA GLY A 646 7.68 11.71 -0.50
C GLY A 646 8.39 10.41 -0.88
N LEU A 647 7.67 9.43 -1.43
CA LEU A 647 8.21 8.09 -1.75
C LEU A 647 9.39 8.05 -2.76
N ALA A 648 9.79 9.19 -3.32
CA ALA A 648 10.83 9.29 -4.35
C ALA A 648 12.23 8.84 -3.88
N GLY A 649 12.66 9.15 -2.65
CA GLY A 649 13.98 8.75 -2.13
C GLY A 649 14.02 7.36 -1.47
N ARG A 650 12.86 6.69 -1.35
CA ARG A 650 12.69 5.29 -0.87
C ARG A 650 13.51 4.92 0.38
N THR A 651 13.72 5.89 1.25
CA THR A 651 14.18 5.70 2.62
C THR A 651 13.13 6.31 3.54
N LEU A 652 12.75 5.57 4.57
CA LEU A 652 11.88 6.03 5.64
C LEU A 652 12.63 5.90 6.95
N GLU A 653 12.58 6.94 7.78
CA GLU A 653 12.85 6.83 9.22
C GLU A 653 11.58 7.19 9.99
N ALA A 654 11.15 6.33 10.92
CA ALA A 654 10.00 6.61 11.76
C ALA A 654 10.29 6.39 13.25
N THR A 655 9.64 7.18 14.09
CA THR A 655 9.60 7.02 15.54
C THR A 655 8.17 6.70 15.95
N LEU A 656 7.97 5.53 16.58
CA LEU A 656 6.66 5.02 16.98
C LEU A 656 6.57 4.92 18.50
N THR A 657 5.56 5.53 19.10
CA THR A 657 5.16 5.30 20.50
C THR A 657 3.90 4.46 20.51
N THR A 658 3.89 3.33 21.23
CA THR A 658 2.67 2.51 21.40
C THR A 658 2.51 1.99 22.83
N PRO A 659 1.28 1.72 23.31
CA PRO A 659 1.06 1.35 24.71
C PRO A 659 1.47 -0.07 25.04
N ASN A 660 1.83 -0.30 26.30
CA ASN A 660 2.11 -1.63 26.83
C ASN A 660 0.86 -2.52 26.81
N GLY A 661 1.04 -3.83 26.61
CA GLY A 661 -0.07 -4.79 26.50
C GLY A 661 -0.82 -4.76 25.16
N THR A 662 -0.38 -3.94 24.20
CA THR A 662 -0.82 -4.00 22.80
C THR A 662 0.17 -4.83 21.96
N THR A 663 -0.24 -5.23 20.75
CA THR A 663 0.63 -5.87 19.75
C THR A 663 0.41 -5.26 18.38
N GLY A 664 1.40 -5.30 17.49
CA GLY A 664 1.21 -4.80 16.13
C GLY A 664 2.27 -5.22 15.13
N SER A 665 2.10 -4.81 13.87
CA SER A 665 3.00 -5.14 12.76
C SER A 665 3.42 -3.91 11.96
N ILE A 666 4.57 -3.98 11.29
CA ILE A 666 5.07 -2.95 10.38
C ILE A 666 4.87 -3.42 8.95
N GLN A 667 4.27 -2.57 8.11
CA GLN A 667 3.96 -2.84 6.72
C GLN A 667 4.30 -1.59 5.91
N LEU A 668 5.53 -1.47 5.43
CA LEU A 668 5.98 -0.26 4.74
C LEU A 668 5.39 -0.17 3.31
N PRO A 669 5.13 1.04 2.77
CA PRO A 669 4.47 1.26 1.48
C PRO A 669 5.30 0.86 0.24
N PHE A 670 6.52 0.34 0.46
CA PHE A 670 7.42 -0.18 -0.57
C PHE A 670 8.22 -1.36 0.01
N GLU A 671 8.71 -2.24 -0.88
CA GLU A 671 9.41 -3.49 -0.54
C GLU A 671 10.83 -3.26 0.02
N CYS A 672 10.92 -2.67 1.21
CA CYS A 672 12.17 -2.46 1.94
C CYS A 672 12.93 -3.76 2.18
N ARG A 673 14.12 -3.92 1.59
CA ARG A 673 14.97 -5.11 1.79
C ARG A 673 15.60 -5.23 3.18
N LEU A 674 15.73 -4.11 3.88
CA LEU A 674 16.11 -4.07 5.29
C LEU A 674 15.13 -3.16 6.02
N VAL A 675 14.31 -3.75 6.89
CA VAL A 675 13.59 -3.01 7.93
C VAL A 675 14.33 -3.24 9.24
N THR A 676 14.74 -2.17 9.92
CA THR A 676 15.24 -2.29 11.31
C THR A 676 14.31 -1.61 12.30
N VAL A 677 14.00 -2.31 13.38
CA VAL A 677 13.32 -1.78 14.57
C VAL A 677 14.33 -1.75 15.71
N ASP A 678 14.58 -0.58 16.28
CA ASP A 678 15.54 -0.39 17.39
C ASP A 678 16.94 -0.96 17.06
N ARG A 679 17.36 -0.77 15.80
CA ARG A 679 18.59 -1.28 15.18
C ARG A 679 18.68 -2.82 15.03
N LYS A 680 17.61 -3.56 15.30
CA LYS A 680 17.49 -5.00 15.02
C LYS A 680 16.73 -5.21 13.71
N ALA A 681 17.10 -6.20 12.92
CA ALA A 681 16.33 -6.56 11.73
C ALA A 681 14.92 -7.02 12.13
N TYR A 682 13.90 -6.56 11.40
CA TYR A 682 12.49 -6.92 11.56
C TYR A 682 12.08 -7.90 10.48
N VAL A 683 11.37 -8.97 10.85
CA VAL A 683 10.88 -9.95 9.88
C VAL A 683 9.47 -9.54 9.42
N LYS A 684 9.24 -9.51 8.09
CA LYS A 684 7.93 -9.15 7.51
C LYS A 684 6.84 -10.07 8.07
N GLY A 685 5.86 -9.49 8.77
CA GLY A 685 4.77 -10.23 9.44
C GLY A 685 5.02 -10.58 10.91
N GLU A 686 6.19 -10.25 11.47
CA GLU A 686 6.46 -10.37 12.91
C GLU A 686 5.56 -9.42 13.72
N LEU A 687 5.01 -9.93 14.82
CA LEU A 687 4.23 -9.14 15.77
C LEU A 687 5.15 -8.55 16.85
N LEU A 688 5.19 -7.23 16.90
CA LEU A 688 5.88 -6.45 17.91
C LEU A 688 4.98 -6.23 19.12
N ALA A 689 5.50 -6.49 20.32
CA ALA A 689 4.87 -6.01 21.54
C ALA A 689 4.93 -4.47 21.59
N GLY A 690 3.82 -3.84 21.96
CA GLY A 690 3.79 -2.42 22.30
C GLY A 690 4.47 -2.13 23.64
N GLY A 691 4.62 -0.85 23.96
CA GLY A 691 5.28 -0.37 25.16
C GLY A 691 6.62 0.30 24.85
N GLY A 692 6.62 1.63 24.83
CA GLY A 692 7.80 2.46 24.66
C GLY A 692 7.91 3.10 23.27
N VAL A 693 9.06 3.70 23.01
CA VAL A 693 9.40 4.38 21.75
C VAL A 693 10.28 3.46 20.91
N ARG A 694 9.95 3.30 19.63
CA ARG A 694 10.69 2.47 18.66
C ARG A 694 11.16 3.27 17.46
N LYS A 695 12.39 3.05 16.99
CA LYS A 695 12.88 3.61 15.72
C LYS A 695 12.83 2.58 14.59
N VAL A 696 12.08 2.89 13.53
CA VAL A 696 11.96 2.10 12.29
C VAL A 696 12.80 2.74 11.18
N ILE A 697 13.50 1.94 10.38
CA ILE A 697 14.22 2.39 9.17
C ILE A 697 13.96 1.39 8.04
N GLY A 698 13.62 1.87 6.83
CA GLY A 698 13.45 1.07 5.60
C GLY A 698 14.18 1.70 4.41
N ARG A 699 14.75 0.90 3.48
CA ARG A 699 15.63 1.38 2.37
C ARG A 699 15.58 0.53 1.09
N ASP A 700 15.78 1.19 -0.07
CA ASP A 700 15.85 0.62 -1.43
C ASP A 700 17.15 1.04 -2.16
N CYS A 701 17.99 0.08 -2.58
CA CYS A 701 19.43 0.38 -2.71
C CYS A 701 20.27 -0.48 -3.69
N LEU A 702 21.28 0.17 -4.26
CA LEU A 702 22.58 -0.38 -4.72
C LEU A 702 23.42 -0.83 -3.50
N PHE A 703 24.36 -1.75 -3.67
CA PHE A 703 25.31 -2.12 -2.60
C PHE A 703 26.70 -1.53 -2.89
N ILE A 704 27.06 -0.43 -2.24
CA ILE A 704 28.35 0.26 -2.42
C ILE A 704 29.02 0.44 -1.07
N ASN A 705 30.31 0.10 -0.98
CA ASN A 705 31.11 0.26 0.23
C ASN A 705 30.54 -0.44 1.49
N ASN A 706 29.99 -1.65 1.34
CA ASN A 706 29.20 -2.38 2.35
C ASN A 706 27.90 -1.70 2.80
N GLU A 707 27.53 -0.55 2.24
CA GLU A 707 26.26 0.09 2.55
C GLU A 707 25.28 -0.04 1.38
N PHE A 708 24.02 -0.11 1.76
CA PHE A 708 22.90 -0.04 0.84
C PHE A 708 22.59 1.46 0.63
N VAL A 709 22.76 1.95 -0.61
CA VAL A 709 22.62 3.36 -1.01
C VAL A 709 21.71 3.51 -2.24
N PRO A 710 20.93 4.61 -2.40
CA PRO A 710 20.16 4.87 -3.61
C PRO A 710 21.06 5.16 -4.82
N ALA A 711 20.50 5.14 -6.03
CA ALA A 711 21.15 5.69 -7.21
C ALA A 711 21.09 7.23 -7.17
N GLN A 712 22.20 7.91 -7.48
CA GLN A 712 22.31 9.38 -7.40
C GLN A 712 21.36 10.13 -8.35
N SER A 713 20.85 9.48 -9.40
CA SER A 713 19.85 10.03 -10.31
C SER A 713 18.40 9.88 -9.82
N GLY A 714 18.14 9.02 -8.83
CA GLY A 714 16.79 8.55 -8.49
C GLY A 714 16.12 7.67 -9.56
N GLU A 715 16.78 7.38 -10.69
CA GLU A 715 16.25 6.50 -11.73
C GLU A 715 16.09 5.07 -11.21
N THR A 716 15.08 4.33 -11.66
CA THR A 716 14.83 2.94 -11.25
C THR A 716 14.45 2.04 -12.41
N ILE A 717 14.77 0.75 -12.30
CA ILE A 717 14.37 -0.33 -13.20
C ILE A 717 13.28 -1.15 -12.52
N GLU A 718 12.17 -1.40 -13.19
CA GLU A 718 11.20 -2.43 -12.80
C GLU A 718 11.69 -3.80 -13.26
N THR A 719 11.67 -4.79 -12.36
CA THR A 719 11.82 -6.21 -12.73
C THR A 719 10.45 -6.89 -12.75
N VAL A 720 10.29 -7.86 -13.65
CA VAL A 720 9.01 -8.42 -14.10
C VAL A 720 9.07 -9.93 -14.04
N ASN A 721 8.04 -10.55 -13.47
CA ASN A 721 7.85 -11.99 -13.42
C ASN A 721 7.56 -12.52 -14.84
N PRO A 722 8.47 -13.30 -15.46
CA PRO A 722 8.27 -13.75 -16.83
C PRO A 722 7.17 -14.79 -17.00
N PHE A 723 6.62 -15.32 -15.89
CA PHE A 723 5.51 -16.27 -15.88
C PHE A 723 4.15 -15.64 -16.23
N ASP A 724 3.93 -14.39 -15.85
CA ASP A 724 2.63 -13.71 -15.98
C ASP A 724 2.71 -12.23 -16.40
N SER A 725 3.93 -11.70 -16.60
CA SER A 725 4.22 -10.29 -16.92
C SER A 725 3.92 -9.29 -15.79
N SER A 726 3.72 -9.74 -14.54
CA SER A 726 3.53 -8.84 -13.39
C SER A 726 4.85 -8.22 -12.92
N ALA A 727 4.82 -6.99 -12.40
CA ALA A 727 5.98 -6.37 -11.75
C ALA A 727 6.28 -7.10 -10.42
N ILE A 728 7.54 -7.50 -10.20
CA ILE A 728 8.00 -8.09 -8.93
C ILE A 728 8.39 -6.97 -7.97
N ALA A 729 9.30 -6.10 -8.40
CA ALA A 729 9.88 -5.03 -7.60
C ALA A 729 10.52 -3.96 -8.51
N SER A 730 10.84 -2.81 -7.93
CA SER A 730 11.58 -1.75 -8.61
C SER A 730 12.91 -1.50 -7.90
N VAL A 731 14.01 -1.42 -8.63
CA VAL A 731 15.39 -1.33 -8.10
C VAL A 731 16.13 -0.11 -8.63
N ALA A 732 16.99 0.49 -7.79
CA ALA A 732 17.75 1.70 -8.12
C ALA A 732 18.65 1.53 -9.36
N ALA A 733 18.49 2.34 -10.40
CA ALA A 733 19.22 2.23 -11.65
C ALA A 733 20.48 3.11 -11.64
N ALA A 734 21.64 2.49 -11.45
CA ALA A 734 22.93 3.18 -11.39
C ALA A 734 23.22 4.00 -12.66
N GLY A 735 23.54 5.27 -12.47
CA GLY A 735 24.13 6.14 -13.49
C GLY A 735 25.67 6.09 -13.49
N ALA A 736 26.27 6.93 -14.32
CA ALA A 736 27.73 7.05 -14.38
C ALA A 736 28.36 7.53 -13.05
N ALA A 737 27.63 8.36 -12.28
CA ALA A 737 28.08 8.83 -10.97
C ALA A 737 28.10 7.72 -9.91
N ASP A 738 27.17 6.76 -9.97
CA ASP A 738 27.13 5.60 -9.08
C ASP A 738 28.23 4.59 -9.42
N VAL A 739 28.53 4.44 -10.72
CA VAL A 739 29.69 3.67 -11.19
C VAL A 739 30.98 4.26 -10.65
N ASP A 740 31.19 5.58 -10.77
CA ASP A 740 32.39 6.25 -10.23
C ASP A 740 32.47 6.12 -8.70
N ALA A 741 31.36 6.27 -7.97
CA ALA A 741 31.31 6.04 -6.53
C ALA A 741 31.70 4.60 -6.15
N ALA A 742 31.17 3.59 -6.85
CA ALA A 742 31.51 2.19 -6.66
C ALA A 742 32.98 1.89 -7.00
N VAL A 743 33.53 2.48 -8.07
CA VAL A 743 34.94 2.32 -8.44
C VAL A 743 35.87 3.02 -7.43
N LYS A 744 35.48 4.19 -6.90
CA LYS A 744 36.20 4.87 -5.82
C LYS A 744 36.23 4.02 -4.55
N ALA A 745 35.10 3.44 -4.14
CA ALA A 745 35.01 2.52 -3.00
C ALA A 745 35.91 1.29 -3.20
N ALA A 746 35.82 0.62 -4.36
CA ALA A 746 36.70 -0.48 -4.73
C ALA A 746 38.18 -0.09 -4.66
N ARG A 747 38.55 1.06 -5.23
CA ARG A 747 39.94 1.52 -5.25
C ARG A 747 40.49 1.86 -3.87
N ALA A 748 39.66 2.40 -2.98
CA ALA A 748 40.02 2.65 -1.59
C ALA A 748 40.26 1.32 -0.85
N ALA A 749 39.32 0.38 -0.95
CA ALA A 749 39.43 -0.95 -0.38
C ALA A 749 40.67 -1.72 -0.88
N PHE A 750 40.99 -1.61 -2.18
CA PHE A 750 42.16 -2.25 -2.78
C PHE A 750 43.51 -1.74 -2.25
N ARG A 751 43.52 -0.55 -1.64
CA ARG A 751 44.71 0.05 -1.01
C ARG A 751 44.70 -0.11 0.51
N ASN A 752 43.57 -0.44 1.10
CA ASN A 752 43.39 -0.54 2.55
C ASN A 752 44.06 -1.81 3.12
N PRO A 753 44.89 -1.72 4.17
CA PRO A 753 45.47 -2.88 4.85
C PRO A 753 44.44 -3.92 5.34
N ALA A 754 43.20 -3.51 5.65
CA ALA A 754 42.13 -4.42 6.05
C ALA A 754 41.74 -5.47 4.99
N TRP A 755 42.07 -5.22 3.72
CA TRP A 755 41.92 -6.21 2.63
C TRP A 755 43.28 -6.60 2.03
N ARG A 756 44.10 -5.61 1.63
CA ARG A 756 45.39 -5.84 0.98
C ARG A 756 46.46 -6.44 1.90
N GLY A 757 46.34 -6.23 3.22
CA GLY A 757 47.22 -6.79 4.24
C GLY A 757 46.81 -8.19 4.70
N LEU A 758 45.64 -8.70 4.28
CA LEU A 758 45.22 -10.06 4.65
C LEU A 758 46.16 -11.10 4.05
N SER A 759 46.47 -12.13 4.84
CA SER A 759 47.13 -13.32 4.32
C SER A 759 46.24 -14.01 3.27
N ALA A 760 46.87 -14.78 2.40
CA ALA A 760 46.16 -15.55 1.37
C ALA A 760 45.13 -16.52 1.98
N ALA A 761 45.51 -17.20 3.07
CA ALA A 761 44.61 -18.07 3.83
C ALA A 761 43.45 -17.30 4.49
N ALA A 762 43.67 -16.08 5.00
CA ALA A 762 42.59 -15.27 5.58
C ALA A 762 41.55 -14.81 4.53
N ARG A 763 41.99 -14.52 3.29
CA ARG A 763 41.05 -14.28 2.18
C ARG A 763 40.28 -15.54 1.80
N GLY A 764 40.96 -16.69 1.77
CA GLY A 764 40.31 -18.00 1.58
C GLY A 764 39.23 -18.27 2.61
N ALA A 765 39.51 -18.00 3.90
CA ALA A 765 38.54 -18.16 4.98
C ALA A 765 37.30 -17.26 4.84
N LEU A 766 37.45 -15.99 4.43
CA LEU A 766 36.31 -15.11 4.14
C LEU A 766 35.46 -15.63 2.96
N LEU A 767 36.09 -16.12 1.91
CA LEU A 767 35.40 -16.67 0.74
C LEU A 767 34.70 -18.01 1.06
N TYR A 768 35.30 -18.83 1.92
CA TYR A 768 34.66 -20.05 2.44
C TYR A 768 33.43 -19.71 3.29
N ARG A 769 33.54 -18.72 4.18
CA ARG A 769 32.41 -18.24 5.00
C ARG A 769 31.28 -17.67 4.15
N LEU A 770 31.58 -16.98 3.04
CA LEU A 770 30.56 -16.55 2.09
C LEU A 770 29.82 -17.77 1.50
N ALA A 771 30.55 -18.85 1.17
CA ALA A 771 29.93 -20.08 0.69
C ALA A 771 28.98 -20.69 1.73
N GLU A 772 29.35 -20.72 3.02
CA GLU A 772 28.49 -21.23 4.11
C GLU A 772 27.22 -20.38 4.29
N VAL A 773 27.34 -19.04 4.20
CA VAL A 773 26.20 -18.13 4.32
C VAL A 773 25.28 -18.22 3.09
N VAL A 774 25.83 -18.32 1.88
CA VAL A 774 25.05 -18.57 0.65
C VAL A 774 24.36 -19.94 0.71
N GLU A 775 25.06 -20.98 1.17
CA GLU A 775 24.50 -22.34 1.32
C GLU A 775 23.30 -22.35 2.28
N ARG A 776 23.40 -21.61 3.40
CA ARG A 776 22.29 -21.42 4.36
C ARG A 776 21.06 -20.76 3.71
N GLU A 777 21.28 -19.71 2.91
CA GLU A 777 20.19 -18.95 2.26
C GLU A 777 19.78 -19.48 0.88
N SER A 778 20.27 -20.66 0.46
CA SER A 778 20.06 -21.21 -0.90
C SER A 778 18.57 -21.26 -1.31
N LYS A 779 17.66 -21.52 -0.37
CA LYS A 779 16.22 -21.51 -0.64
C LYS A 779 15.71 -20.12 -1.01
N VAL A 780 16.13 -19.08 -0.29
CA VAL A 780 15.73 -17.70 -0.55
C VAL A 780 16.28 -17.24 -1.90
N LEU A 781 17.57 -17.50 -2.16
CA LEU A 781 18.20 -17.20 -3.44
C LEU A 781 17.54 -17.95 -4.61
N ALA A 782 17.27 -19.25 -4.46
CA ALA A 782 16.58 -20.04 -5.48
C ALA A 782 15.13 -19.58 -5.72
N THR A 783 14.40 -19.15 -4.68
CA THR A 783 13.07 -18.52 -4.85
C THR A 783 13.18 -17.20 -5.61
N ILE A 784 14.18 -16.37 -5.29
CA ILE A 784 14.43 -15.11 -6.00
C ILE A 784 14.76 -15.39 -7.47
N ASP A 785 15.73 -16.26 -7.77
CA ASP A 785 16.11 -16.55 -9.15
C ASP A 785 14.98 -17.22 -9.94
N ALA A 786 14.19 -18.12 -9.33
CA ALA A 786 13.01 -18.68 -9.96
C ALA A 786 11.97 -17.60 -10.33
N TRP A 787 11.80 -16.58 -9.48
CA TRP A 787 10.84 -15.49 -9.70
C TRP A 787 11.33 -14.45 -10.72
N ASP A 788 12.57 -13.99 -10.57
CA ASP A 788 13.23 -12.94 -11.35
C ASP A 788 13.66 -13.45 -12.73
N ASN A 789 14.03 -14.74 -12.86
CA ASN A 789 14.44 -15.35 -14.13
C ASN A 789 13.37 -16.23 -14.81
N GLY A 790 12.43 -16.79 -14.05
CA GLY A 790 11.42 -17.73 -14.56
C GLY A 790 11.86 -19.20 -14.63
N LYS A 791 13.10 -19.53 -14.29
CA LYS A 791 13.58 -20.92 -14.25
C LYS A 791 12.86 -21.74 -13.16
N PRO A 792 12.67 -23.06 -13.33
CA PRO A 792 12.10 -23.91 -12.29
C PRO A 792 12.89 -23.84 -10.98
N TYR A 793 12.19 -23.67 -9.86
CA TYR A 793 12.77 -23.55 -8.52
C TYR A 793 13.63 -24.77 -8.13
N ALA A 794 13.24 -25.97 -8.56
CA ALA A 794 14.01 -27.20 -8.32
C ALA A 794 15.40 -27.15 -8.99
N VAL A 795 15.50 -26.57 -10.20
CA VAL A 795 16.77 -26.36 -10.92
C VAL A 795 17.59 -25.27 -10.25
N ALA A 796 16.96 -24.12 -9.93
CA ALA A 796 17.64 -23.03 -9.22
C ALA A 796 18.27 -23.49 -7.89
N LEU A 797 17.54 -24.29 -7.11
CA LEU A 797 18.03 -24.80 -5.82
C LEU A 797 19.03 -25.95 -5.98
N GLY A 798 18.75 -26.92 -6.84
CA GLY A 798 19.49 -28.17 -6.96
C GLY A 798 20.75 -28.08 -7.82
N GLU A 799 20.79 -27.16 -8.78
CA GLU A 799 21.88 -27.02 -9.76
C GLU A 799 22.59 -25.68 -9.57
N ASP A 800 21.93 -24.55 -9.84
CA ASP A 800 22.58 -23.22 -9.87
C ASP A 800 23.22 -22.83 -8.52
N LEU A 801 22.47 -22.96 -7.43
CA LEU A 801 22.93 -22.62 -6.09
C LEU A 801 23.97 -23.62 -5.57
N ALA A 802 23.81 -24.90 -5.89
CA ALA A 802 24.75 -25.95 -5.55
C ALA A 802 26.12 -25.72 -6.24
N GLU A 803 26.12 -25.41 -7.54
CA GLU A 803 27.34 -25.06 -8.27
C GLU A 803 27.95 -23.76 -7.75
N SER A 804 27.14 -22.73 -7.48
CA SER A 804 27.61 -21.44 -6.94
C SER A 804 28.34 -21.59 -5.59
N VAL A 805 27.78 -22.38 -4.66
CA VAL A 805 28.42 -22.73 -3.38
C VAL A 805 29.72 -23.50 -3.60
N ALA A 806 29.72 -24.47 -4.52
CA ALA A 806 30.90 -25.26 -4.85
C ALA A 806 32.03 -24.41 -5.48
N VAL A 807 31.68 -23.46 -6.35
CA VAL A 807 32.60 -22.46 -6.93
C VAL A 807 33.26 -21.61 -5.84
N PHE A 808 32.49 -21.08 -4.87
CA PHE A 808 33.06 -20.32 -3.76
C PHE A 808 34.01 -21.18 -2.90
N LYS A 809 33.61 -22.41 -2.55
CA LYS A 809 34.47 -23.37 -1.80
C LYS A 809 35.75 -23.72 -2.57
N TYR A 810 35.66 -23.94 -3.89
CA TYR A 810 36.82 -24.24 -4.75
C TYR A 810 37.84 -23.10 -4.77
N TYR A 811 37.39 -21.86 -4.98
CA TYR A 811 38.30 -20.72 -5.03
C TYR A 811 38.79 -20.25 -3.67
N ALA A 812 38.03 -20.47 -2.60
CA ALA A 812 38.54 -20.35 -1.23
C ALA A 812 39.76 -21.26 -1.03
N GLY A 813 39.69 -22.50 -1.56
CA GLY A 813 40.80 -23.45 -1.59
C GLY A 813 41.99 -23.05 -2.48
N TRP A 814 41.83 -22.14 -3.43
CA TRP A 814 42.91 -21.64 -4.29
C TRP A 814 43.62 -20.39 -3.75
N ALA A 815 43.02 -19.66 -2.81
CA ALA A 815 43.51 -18.34 -2.38
C ALA A 815 44.98 -18.33 -1.95
N ASP A 816 45.46 -19.39 -1.30
CA ASP A 816 46.83 -19.62 -0.83
C ASP A 816 47.73 -20.45 -1.79
N LYS A 817 47.22 -20.83 -2.97
CA LYS A 817 47.91 -21.70 -3.96
C LYS A 817 48.23 -20.98 -5.28
N ILE A 818 48.18 -19.65 -5.29
CA ILE A 818 48.53 -18.82 -6.45
C ILE A 818 50.05 -18.61 -6.45
N TYR A 819 50.76 -19.46 -7.18
CA TYR A 819 52.23 -19.45 -7.24
C TYR A 819 52.76 -18.54 -8.35
N GLY A 820 53.90 -17.90 -8.07
CA GLY A 820 54.81 -17.41 -9.11
C GLY A 820 55.86 -18.46 -9.47
N GLN A 821 56.82 -18.09 -10.30
CA GLN A 821 57.94 -18.93 -10.74
C GLN A 821 59.26 -18.34 -10.26
N THR A 822 60.20 -19.17 -9.79
CA THR A 822 61.63 -18.82 -9.80
C THR A 822 62.17 -19.14 -11.18
N ILE A 823 62.90 -18.21 -11.78
CA ILE A 823 63.43 -18.32 -13.15
C ILE A 823 64.94 -18.38 -13.05
N GLU A 824 65.51 -19.53 -13.45
CA GLU A 824 66.96 -19.73 -13.49
C GLU A 824 67.59 -18.77 -14.52
N THR A 825 68.68 -18.10 -14.15
CA THR A 825 69.37 -17.18 -15.07
C THR A 825 70.89 -17.27 -14.95
N SER A 826 71.44 -16.97 -13.78
CA SER A 826 72.88 -17.04 -13.47
C SER A 826 73.08 -16.91 -11.96
N GLU A 827 74.17 -17.44 -11.42
CA GLU A 827 74.50 -17.39 -9.99
C GLU A 827 74.47 -15.97 -9.37
N ALA A 828 74.74 -14.93 -10.16
CA ALA A 828 74.74 -13.54 -9.71
C ALA A 828 73.33 -12.88 -9.65
N LYS A 829 72.26 -13.59 -10.04
CA LYS A 829 70.93 -13.00 -10.24
C LYS A 829 69.77 -13.96 -9.92
N LEU A 830 69.03 -13.66 -8.86
CA LEU A 830 67.72 -14.27 -8.62
C LEU A 830 66.66 -13.54 -9.46
N ALA A 831 65.95 -14.27 -10.31
CA ALA A 831 64.75 -13.80 -10.97
C ALA A 831 63.54 -14.60 -10.48
N TYR A 832 62.44 -13.92 -10.14
CA TYR A 832 61.18 -14.60 -9.81
C TYR A 832 59.98 -13.77 -10.23
N THR A 833 58.84 -14.42 -10.47
CA THR A 833 57.57 -13.74 -10.75
C THR A 833 56.69 -13.67 -9.51
N LYS A 834 55.85 -12.64 -9.46
CA LYS A 834 54.75 -12.50 -8.52
C LYS A 834 53.47 -12.24 -9.31
N HIS A 835 52.39 -12.89 -8.89
CA HIS A 835 51.06 -12.71 -9.47
C HIS A 835 50.27 -11.72 -8.59
N GLU A 836 49.74 -10.64 -9.18
CA GLU A 836 49.06 -9.55 -8.46
C GLU A 836 47.61 -9.32 -8.95
N PRO A 837 46.61 -9.13 -8.07
CA PRO A 837 45.16 -9.17 -8.39
C PRO A 837 44.58 -8.28 -9.53
N MET A 838 43.64 -8.81 -10.34
CA MET A 838 42.65 -8.15 -11.25
C MET A 838 41.22 -8.79 -11.10
N ALA A 839 40.07 -8.15 -11.43
CA ALA A 839 38.73 -8.47 -10.83
C ALA A 839 37.54 -8.87 -11.77
N ALA A 840 36.46 -9.57 -11.27
CA ALA A 840 35.01 -9.56 -11.73
C ALA A 840 34.06 -10.64 -11.06
N TRP A 841 33.00 -11.16 -11.77
CA TRP A 841 31.86 -12.06 -11.38
C TRP A 841 32.01 -13.58 -11.09
N LYS A 842 32.88 -14.44 -11.65
CA LYS A 842 34.34 -14.36 -11.58
C LYS A 842 34.85 -13.95 -10.16
N LEU A 843 33.94 -13.96 -9.19
CA LEU A 843 34.00 -13.43 -7.83
C LEU A 843 34.89 -14.29 -6.97
N GLY A 844 34.67 -15.61 -7.02
CA GLY A 844 35.55 -16.61 -6.41
C GLY A 844 37.02 -16.39 -6.76
N PRO A 845 37.44 -16.50 -8.05
CA PRO A 845 38.83 -16.37 -8.41
C PRO A 845 39.38 -14.95 -8.21
N ALA A 846 38.58 -13.91 -8.44
CA ALA A 846 38.98 -12.53 -8.18
C ALA A 846 39.24 -12.28 -6.69
N LEU A 847 38.32 -12.64 -5.79
CA LEU A 847 38.49 -12.47 -4.34
C LEU A 847 39.64 -13.33 -3.81
N ALA A 848 39.80 -14.56 -4.30
CA ALA A 848 40.95 -15.41 -3.99
C ALA A 848 42.29 -14.74 -4.33
N CYS A 849 42.39 -14.15 -5.54
CA CYS A 849 43.56 -13.37 -5.97
C CYS A 849 43.78 -12.09 -5.14
N GLY A 850 42.78 -11.61 -4.40
CA GLY A 850 42.86 -10.42 -3.53
C GLY A 850 42.25 -9.15 -4.12
N ASN A 851 41.23 -9.27 -4.96
CA ASN A 851 40.63 -8.15 -5.67
C ASN A 851 39.54 -7.40 -4.92
N THR A 852 39.24 -6.22 -5.45
CA THR A 852 38.02 -5.48 -5.18
C THR A 852 37.18 -5.39 -6.44
N ILE A 853 35.86 -5.53 -6.33
CA ILE A 853 34.97 -5.77 -7.46
C ILE A 853 33.87 -4.71 -7.51
N VAL A 854 33.54 -4.26 -8.72
CA VAL A 854 32.27 -3.61 -9.05
C VAL A 854 31.53 -4.58 -9.98
N LEU A 855 30.44 -5.16 -9.50
CA LEU A 855 29.60 -6.10 -10.22
C LEU A 855 28.36 -5.39 -10.73
N LYS A 856 28.12 -5.41 -12.04
CA LYS A 856 26.88 -4.93 -12.65
C LYS A 856 25.93 -6.11 -12.89
N ALA A 857 24.83 -6.17 -12.15
CA ALA A 857 23.77 -7.17 -12.36
C ALA A 857 22.98 -6.88 -13.65
N ALA A 858 22.41 -7.90 -14.28
CA ALA A 858 21.52 -7.73 -15.44
C ALA A 858 20.26 -6.93 -15.02
N GLU A 859 19.77 -6.06 -15.89
CA GLU A 859 18.55 -5.27 -15.62
C GLU A 859 17.30 -6.15 -15.49
N GLN A 860 17.29 -7.35 -16.07
CA GLN A 860 16.20 -8.33 -15.95
C GLN A 860 16.29 -9.23 -14.70
N THR A 861 17.48 -9.43 -14.12
CA THR A 861 17.65 -10.30 -12.94
C THR A 861 18.52 -9.64 -11.85
N PRO A 862 18.10 -8.49 -11.28
CA PRO A 862 18.90 -7.76 -10.31
C PRO A 862 18.77 -8.29 -8.87
N LEU A 863 17.72 -9.06 -8.55
CA LEU A 863 17.30 -9.28 -7.16
C LEU A 863 18.27 -10.15 -6.36
N SER A 864 18.69 -11.30 -6.90
CA SER A 864 19.59 -12.25 -6.21
C SER A 864 20.99 -11.68 -6.00
N ALA A 865 21.51 -10.94 -6.97
CA ALA A 865 22.78 -10.22 -6.84
C ALA A 865 22.74 -9.16 -5.72
N LEU A 866 21.63 -8.45 -5.55
CA LEU A 866 21.49 -7.45 -4.47
C LEU A 866 21.27 -8.11 -3.11
N TYR A 867 20.55 -9.24 -3.06
CA TYR A 867 20.43 -10.06 -1.84
C TYR A 867 21.80 -10.61 -1.40
N LEU A 868 22.64 -11.09 -2.33
CA LEU A 868 24.02 -11.53 -2.08
C LEU A 868 24.88 -10.42 -1.41
N GLY A 869 24.59 -9.14 -1.67
CA GLY A 869 25.23 -8.03 -0.96
C GLY A 869 25.05 -8.07 0.56
N THR A 870 23.89 -8.53 1.05
CA THR A 870 23.65 -8.73 2.50
C THR A 870 24.58 -9.81 3.06
N LEU A 871 24.73 -10.92 2.32
CA LEU A 871 25.53 -12.10 2.70
C LEU A 871 27.04 -11.80 2.66
N ILE A 872 27.48 -10.96 1.73
CA ILE A 872 28.86 -10.45 1.67
C ILE A 872 29.21 -9.61 2.91
N LYS A 873 28.28 -8.75 3.35
CA LYS A 873 28.42 -7.96 4.58
C LYS A 873 28.46 -8.89 5.81
N GLU A 874 27.58 -9.90 5.86
CA GLU A 874 27.51 -10.88 6.96
C GLU A 874 28.77 -11.78 7.04
N ALA A 875 29.29 -12.23 5.89
CA ALA A 875 30.54 -13.00 5.81
C ALA A 875 31.77 -12.22 6.28
N GLY A 876 31.67 -10.89 6.42
CA GLY A 876 32.70 -10.03 7.00
C GLY A 876 33.71 -9.48 5.99
N PHE A 877 33.34 -9.37 4.72
CA PHE A 877 34.18 -8.69 3.73
C PHE A 877 34.36 -7.21 4.11
N PRO A 878 35.57 -6.62 4.02
CA PRO A 878 35.78 -5.22 4.30
C PRO A 878 34.97 -4.30 3.36
N PRO A 879 34.53 -3.11 3.83
CA PRO A 879 33.86 -2.11 3.01
C PRO A 879 34.57 -1.83 1.69
N GLY A 880 33.81 -1.91 0.60
CA GLY A 880 34.26 -1.61 -0.76
C GLY A 880 34.95 -2.77 -1.48
N VAL A 881 35.19 -3.91 -0.82
CA VAL A 881 35.79 -5.09 -1.48
C VAL A 881 34.85 -5.69 -2.53
N VAL A 882 33.54 -5.70 -2.29
CA VAL A 882 32.55 -5.95 -3.33
C VAL A 882 31.54 -4.81 -3.32
N ASN A 883 31.20 -4.33 -4.51
CA ASN A 883 30.17 -3.35 -4.77
C ASN A 883 29.27 -3.95 -5.84
N ILE A 884 27.95 -3.95 -5.65
CA ILE A 884 26.98 -4.52 -6.57
C ILE A 884 26.03 -3.40 -6.98
N ILE A 885 26.00 -3.13 -8.28
CA ILE A 885 25.14 -2.14 -8.90
C ILE A 885 24.21 -2.83 -9.90
N ASN A 886 22.99 -2.34 -10.04
CA ASN A 886 22.10 -2.69 -11.12
C ASN A 886 21.81 -1.42 -11.94
N GLY A 887 21.46 -1.56 -13.21
CA GLY A 887 21.38 -0.44 -14.15
C GLY A 887 21.31 -0.95 -15.59
N TYR A 888 20.94 -0.10 -16.55
CA TYR A 888 20.86 -0.53 -17.96
C TYR A 888 22.27 -0.75 -18.55
N GLY A 889 22.39 -1.69 -19.48
CA GLY A 889 23.64 -1.91 -20.23
C GLY A 889 24.15 -0.64 -20.93
N ARG A 890 23.22 0.17 -21.47
CA ARG A 890 23.50 1.44 -22.18
C ARG A 890 23.97 2.61 -21.28
N THR A 891 23.76 2.54 -19.96
CA THR A 891 24.18 3.58 -19.00
C THR A 891 25.28 3.05 -18.08
N ALA A 892 24.91 2.26 -17.06
CA ALA A 892 25.84 1.66 -16.10
C ALA A 892 26.91 0.79 -16.76
N GLY A 893 26.51 -0.03 -17.75
CA GLY A 893 27.42 -0.96 -18.43
C GLY A 893 28.51 -0.25 -19.25
N VAL A 894 28.12 0.72 -20.07
CA VAL A 894 29.04 1.58 -20.84
C VAL A 894 29.98 2.32 -19.89
N ALA A 895 29.42 3.06 -18.93
CA ALA A 895 30.19 3.84 -17.96
C ALA A 895 31.25 2.98 -17.23
N LEU A 896 30.87 1.77 -16.77
CA LEU A 896 31.80 0.85 -16.11
C LEU A 896 32.90 0.33 -17.05
N SER A 897 32.56 0.03 -18.31
CA SER A 897 33.53 -0.49 -19.30
C SER A 897 34.57 0.56 -19.73
N GLU A 898 34.18 1.83 -19.76
CA GLU A 898 35.03 2.95 -20.16
C GLU A 898 35.84 3.52 -19.00
N HIS A 899 35.36 3.37 -17.76
CA HIS A 899 35.93 3.97 -16.55
C HIS A 899 37.46 3.78 -16.44
N LEU A 900 38.21 4.89 -16.43
CA LEU A 900 39.68 4.88 -16.36
C LEU A 900 40.19 4.31 -15.02
N GLY A 901 39.38 4.37 -13.96
CA GLY A 901 39.68 3.79 -12.67
C GLY A 901 39.56 2.25 -12.59
N VAL A 902 39.17 1.57 -13.67
CA VAL A 902 39.00 0.11 -13.73
C VAL A 902 40.17 -0.55 -14.48
N ASP A 903 40.87 -1.46 -13.80
CA ASP A 903 42.08 -2.14 -14.32
C ASP A 903 41.75 -3.29 -15.30
N LYS A 904 40.57 -3.89 -15.15
CA LYS A 904 40.15 -5.10 -15.87
C LYS A 904 38.63 -5.10 -16.04
N ILE A 905 38.15 -5.49 -17.22
CA ILE A 905 36.75 -5.88 -17.42
C ILE A 905 36.69 -7.38 -17.64
N ALA A 906 35.62 -8.01 -17.16
CA ALA A 906 35.27 -9.33 -17.62
C ALA A 906 33.75 -9.44 -17.74
N PHE A 907 33.29 -9.80 -18.93
CA PHE A 907 31.91 -9.70 -19.37
C PHE A 907 31.41 -11.06 -19.85
N THR A 908 30.13 -11.33 -19.61
CA THR A 908 29.42 -12.50 -20.14
C THR A 908 28.11 -12.01 -20.75
N GLY A 909 27.81 -12.37 -22.00
CA GLY A 909 26.59 -11.93 -22.69
C GLY A 909 26.72 -11.84 -24.21
N SER A 910 25.96 -10.95 -24.86
CA SER A 910 25.91 -10.93 -26.33
C SER A 910 27.26 -10.62 -27.00
N THR A 911 27.54 -11.26 -28.14
CA THR A 911 28.74 -11.03 -28.96
C THR A 911 28.86 -9.58 -29.44
N ILE A 912 27.72 -8.90 -29.66
CA ILE A 912 27.69 -7.48 -30.05
C ILE A 912 28.18 -6.60 -28.90
N THR A 913 27.70 -6.86 -27.67
CA THR A 913 28.15 -6.16 -26.46
C THR A 913 29.61 -6.47 -26.14
N GLY A 914 30.06 -7.72 -26.31
CA GLY A 914 31.47 -8.10 -26.15
C GLY A 914 32.40 -7.32 -27.08
N LYS A 915 32.02 -7.19 -28.37
CA LYS A 915 32.74 -6.34 -29.35
C LYS A 915 32.74 -4.85 -28.96
N ALA A 916 31.66 -4.34 -28.37
CA ALA A 916 31.61 -2.96 -27.88
C ALA A 916 32.58 -2.76 -26.69
N ILE A 917 32.54 -3.65 -25.70
CA ILE A 917 33.43 -3.63 -24.53
C ILE A 917 34.91 -3.74 -24.94
N MET A 918 35.23 -4.56 -25.94
CA MET A 918 36.60 -4.64 -26.49
C MET A 918 37.09 -3.30 -27.06
N ARG A 919 36.20 -2.51 -27.67
CA ARG A 919 36.53 -1.15 -28.16
C ARG A 919 36.72 -0.18 -27.00
N SER A 920 35.79 -0.17 -26.03
CA SER A 920 35.87 0.68 -24.83
C SER A 920 37.09 0.35 -23.93
N ALA A 921 37.56 -0.91 -23.96
CA ALA A 921 38.78 -1.32 -23.25
C ALA A 921 40.07 -0.75 -23.87
N ALA A 922 40.10 -0.46 -25.17
CA ALA A 922 41.26 0.07 -25.86
C ALA A 922 41.69 1.47 -25.36
N VAL A 923 40.75 2.24 -24.78
CA VAL A 923 40.98 3.62 -24.28
C VAL A 923 42.10 3.71 -23.24
N ASN A 924 42.25 2.69 -22.39
CA ASN A 924 43.35 2.59 -21.42
C ASN A 924 44.06 1.23 -21.44
N LEU A 925 43.88 0.45 -22.50
CA LEU A 925 44.42 -0.91 -22.68
C LEU A 925 44.10 -1.86 -21.51
N LYS A 926 42.95 -1.67 -20.84
CA LYS A 926 42.52 -2.53 -19.73
C LYS A 926 42.31 -3.97 -20.21
N ASN A 927 42.75 -4.94 -19.42
CA ASN A 927 42.66 -6.35 -19.80
C ASN A 927 41.19 -6.80 -19.84
N ILE A 928 40.83 -7.71 -20.75
CA ILE A 928 39.46 -8.18 -20.96
C ILE A 928 39.36 -9.71 -20.87
N THR A 929 38.23 -10.19 -20.35
CA THR A 929 37.78 -11.58 -20.53
C THR A 929 36.36 -11.48 -21.07
N LEU A 930 36.10 -12.12 -22.20
CA LEU A 930 34.79 -12.10 -22.85
C LEU A 930 34.32 -13.53 -22.96
N GLU A 931 33.18 -13.84 -22.36
CA GLU A 931 32.42 -15.05 -22.68
C GLU A 931 31.16 -14.61 -23.43
N THR A 932 31.01 -15.07 -24.67
CA THR A 932 29.96 -14.62 -25.57
C THR A 932 29.17 -15.79 -26.14
N GLY A 933 28.17 -15.49 -26.99
CA GLY A 933 27.21 -16.46 -27.46
C GLY A 933 27.79 -17.68 -28.17
N GLY A 934 26.96 -18.70 -28.33
CA GLY A 934 27.33 -19.97 -28.93
C GLY A 934 26.35 -20.48 -29.98
N LYS A 935 26.83 -21.44 -30.77
CA LYS A 935 26.02 -22.26 -31.67
C LYS A 935 26.55 -23.69 -31.68
N SER A 936 26.61 -24.28 -30.50
CA SER A 936 27.31 -25.53 -30.22
C SER A 936 26.78 -26.69 -31.08
N PRO A 937 27.64 -27.44 -31.77
CA PRO A 937 27.27 -28.64 -32.51
C PRO A 937 27.18 -29.86 -31.59
N LEU A 938 26.24 -30.76 -31.85
CA LEU A 938 26.18 -32.11 -31.28
C LEU A 938 26.20 -33.12 -32.43
N ILE A 939 27.19 -34.00 -32.46
CA ILE A 939 27.40 -34.99 -33.54
C ILE A 939 27.00 -36.38 -33.03
N ILE A 940 26.17 -37.10 -33.79
CA ILE A 940 25.71 -38.46 -33.49
C ILE A 940 26.12 -39.39 -34.63
N PHE A 941 27.06 -40.28 -34.34
CA PHE A 941 27.52 -41.32 -35.27
C PHE A 941 26.59 -42.54 -35.28
N ASP A 942 26.67 -43.37 -36.32
CA ASP A 942 25.80 -44.54 -36.50
C ASP A 942 26.01 -45.66 -35.46
N ASP A 943 27.13 -45.62 -34.74
CA ASP A 943 27.50 -46.53 -33.64
C ASP A 943 27.12 -46.00 -32.24
N ALA A 944 26.55 -44.80 -32.15
CA ALA A 944 26.15 -44.17 -30.90
C ALA A 944 25.12 -44.98 -30.10
N ASP A 945 25.07 -44.75 -28.79
CA ASP A 945 23.90 -45.15 -28.02
C ASP A 945 22.74 -44.19 -28.31
N LEU A 946 21.87 -44.55 -29.25
CA LEU A 946 20.86 -43.64 -29.77
C LEU A 946 19.87 -43.17 -28.69
N GLU A 947 19.54 -44.02 -27.71
CA GLU A 947 18.64 -43.65 -26.61
C GLU A 947 19.29 -42.60 -25.71
N GLN A 948 20.56 -42.78 -25.34
CA GLN A 948 21.29 -41.78 -24.55
C GLN A 948 21.55 -40.49 -25.35
N ALA A 949 21.87 -40.61 -26.64
CA ALA A 949 22.07 -39.46 -27.51
C ALA A 949 20.80 -38.60 -27.64
N VAL A 950 19.60 -39.22 -27.69
CA VAL A 950 18.30 -38.52 -27.63
C VAL A 950 18.14 -37.76 -26.31
N LYS A 951 18.38 -38.42 -25.17
CA LYS A 951 18.21 -37.81 -23.83
C LYS A 951 19.16 -36.64 -23.60
N TRP A 952 20.44 -36.82 -23.91
CA TRP A 952 21.45 -35.76 -23.78
C TRP A 952 21.29 -34.64 -24.82
N SER A 953 20.77 -34.92 -26.01
CA SER A 953 20.39 -33.86 -26.95
C SER A 953 19.27 -32.99 -26.42
N HIS A 954 18.33 -33.59 -25.67
CA HIS A 954 17.20 -32.86 -25.07
C HIS A 954 17.69 -31.95 -23.94
N VAL A 955 18.46 -32.49 -22.98
CA VAL A 955 19.18 -31.68 -21.96
C VAL A 955 20.00 -30.57 -22.63
N GLY A 956 20.70 -30.93 -23.71
CA GLY A 956 21.56 -30.05 -24.49
C GLY A 956 20.93 -28.74 -24.99
N ILE A 957 19.63 -28.72 -25.28
CA ILE A 957 18.92 -27.54 -25.83
C ILE A 957 17.70 -27.08 -25.00
N MET A 958 17.10 -27.93 -24.18
CA MET A 958 15.91 -27.56 -23.39
C MET A 958 16.26 -27.06 -21.99
N SER A 959 17.43 -27.40 -21.43
CA SER A 959 17.89 -26.83 -20.14
C SER A 959 17.92 -25.30 -20.16
N GLY A 960 17.49 -24.68 -19.06
CA GLY A 960 17.32 -23.21 -18.98
C GLY A 960 16.29 -22.65 -19.97
N SER A 961 15.37 -23.47 -20.47
CA SER A 961 14.48 -23.18 -21.61
C SER A 961 15.26 -22.71 -22.85
N GLY A 962 16.47 -23.26 -23.06
CA GLY A 962 17.39 -22.92 -24.15
C GLY A 962 18.12 -21.58 -24.02
N GLN A 963 17.98 -20.88 -22.88
CA GLN A 963 18.67 -19.61 -22.58
C GLN A 963 20.08 -19.87 -22.02
N VAL A 964 20.84 -20.76 -22.67
CA VAL A 964 22.19 -21.18 -22.26
C VAL A 964 23.15 -20.99 -23.43
N CYS A 965 24.27 -20.30 -23.22
CA CYS A 965 25.22 -19.98 -24.29
C CYS A 965 25.86 -21.23 -24.94
N THR A 966 26.03 -22.32 -24.17
CA THR A 966 26.53 -23.60 -24.67
C THR A 966 25.47 -24.48 -25.35
N SER A 967 24.19 -24.08 -25.38
CA SER A 967 23.08 -24.85 -25.98
C SER A 967 23.46 -25.54 -27.29
N THR A 968 23.37 -26.87 -27.31
CA THR A 968 23.65 -27.73 -28.48
C THR A 968 22.54 -27.63 -29.51
N SER A 969 22.42 -26.43 -30.08
CA SER A 969 21.33 -25.98 -30.93
C SER A 969 21.47 -26.42 -32.39
N ARG A 970 22.61 -27.02 -32.78
CA ARG A 970 22.80 -27.72 -34.06
C ARG A 970 23.06 -29.20 -33.78
N ILE A 971 22.21 -30.09 -34.27
CA ILE A 971 22.42 -31.53 -34.17
C ILE A 971 22.73 -32.09 -35.57
N TYR A 972 23.84 -32.82 -35.66
CA TYR A 972 24.29 -33.53 -36.86
C TYR A 972 24.19 -35.02 -36.61
N VAL A 973 23.43 -35.75 -37.42
CA VAL A 973 23.16 -37.19 -37.22
C VAL A 973 23.52 -37.98 -38.47
N GLN A 974 24.25 -39.08 -38.32
CA GLN A 974 24.64 -39.89 -39.46
C GLN A 974 23.42 -40.54 -40.13
N GLU A 975 23.35 -40.49 -41.46
CA GLU A 975 22.16 -40.84 -42.27
C GLU A 975 21.43 -42.12 -41.83
N LYS A 976 22.19 -43.19 -41.53
CA LYS A 976 21.70 -44.51 -41.12
C LYS A 976 20.81 -44.50 -39.86
N VAL A 977 20.93 -43.49 -38.99
CA VAL A 977 20.13 -43.34 -37.78
C VAL A 977 19.32 -42.04 -37.74
N TYR A 978 19.36 -41.23 -38.80
CA TYR A 978 18.77 -39.88 -38.87
C TYR A 978 17.27 -39.83 -38.57
N GLU A 979 16.41 -40.47 -39.37
CA GLU A 979 14.95 -40.39 -39.17
C GLU A 979 14.52 -40.98 -37.82
N LYS A 980 15.15 -42.09 -37.41
CA LYS A 980 14.90 -42.70 -36.10
C LYS A 980 15.28 -41.77 -34.94
N PHE A 981 16.37 -41.02 -35.07
CA PHE A 981 16.73 -39.99 -34.10
C PHE A 981 15.67 -38.88 -34.05
N VAL A 982 15.29 -38.32 -35.21
CA VAL A 982 14.34 -37.19 -35.28
C VAL A 982 12.98 -37.56 -34.66
N GLU A 983 12.48 -38.77 -34.93
CA GLU A 983 11.25 -39.30 -34.32
C GLU A 983 11.38 -39.47 -32.78
N GLN A 984 12.41 -40.18 -32.32
CA GLN A 984 12.62 -40.42 -30.88
C GLN A 984 12.89 -39.14 -30.10
N PHE A 985 13.62 -38.19 -30.70
CA PHE A 985 13.95 -36.90 -30.09
C PHE A 985 12.73 -35.97 -29.99
N LYS A 986 11.86 -35.96 -31.01
CA LYS A 986 10.55 -35.30 -30.92
C LYS A 986 9.73 -35.88 -29.77
N ASP A 987 9.55 -37.19 -29.73
CA ASP A 987 8.67 -37.83 -28.76
C ASP A 987 9.21 -37.70 -27.32
N TYR A 988 10.52 -37.84 -27.12
CA TYR A 988 11.15 -37.59 -25.83
C TYR A 988 11.01 -36.12 -25.40
N THR A 989 11.15 -35.16 -26.32
CA THR A 989 10.95 -33.74 -26.03
C THR A 989 9.52 -33.43 -25.60
N VAL A 990 8.51 -34.00 -26.28
CA VAL A 990 7.10 -33.86 -25.90
C VAL A 990 6.82 -34.45 -24.50
N GLN A 991 7.46 -35.57 -24.16
CA GLN A 991 7.28 -36.25 -22.87
C GLN A 991 7.95 -35.53 -21.68
N ASN A 992 9.02 -34.76 -21.92
CA ASN A 992 9.86 -34.21 -20.85
C ASN A 992 9.87 -32.67 -20.77
N SER A 993 9.20 -31.95 -21.68
CA SER A 993 9.07 -30.48 -21.64
C SER A 993 7.70 -30.04 -21.13
N THR A 994 7.56 -29.86 -19.82
CA THR A 994 6.33 -29.37 -19.19
C THR A 994 6.48 -27.89 -18.86
N SER A 995 5.75 -27.04 -19.59
CA SER A 995 5.66 -25.60 -19.32
C SER A 995 4.67 -25.31 -18.19
N GLY A 996 5.05 -24.45 -17.25
CA GLY A 996 4.22 -24.11 -16.09
C GLY A 996 4.84 -23.03 -15.21
N SER A 997 4.32 -22.87 -14.00
CA SER A 997 4.91 -21.95 -13.01
C SER A 997 6.26 -22.48 -12.56
N GLN A 998 7.21 -21.56 -12.35
CA GLN A 998 8.52 -21.82 -11.76
C GLN A 998 8.46 -22.55 -10.40
N PHE A 999 7.33 -22.47 -9.68
CA PHE A 999 7.14 -23.09 -8.37
C PHE A 999 6.34 -24.41 -8.39
N ASP A 1000 5.83 -24.85 -9.56
CA ASP A 1000 5.24 -26.19 -9.71
C ASP A 1000 6.36 -27.23 -9.92
N GLU A 1001 6.40 -28.25 -9.06
CA GLU A 1001 7.37 -29.35 -9.11
C GLU A 1001 7.35 -30.13 -10.44
N LYS A 1002 6.27 -30.02 -11.22
CA LYS A 1002 6.14 -30.64 -12.54
C LYS A 1002 6.72 -29.79 -13.67
N THR A 1003 6.99 -28.51 -13.45
CA THR A 1003 7.53 -27.63 -14.48
C THR A 1003 8.99 -27.96 -14.74
N THR A 1004 9.27 -28.46 -15.94
CA THR A 1004 10.65 -28.65 -16.44
C THR A 1004 11.07 -27.54 -17.40
N HIS A 1005 10.13 -26.70 -17.86
CA HIS A 1005 10.34 -25.69 -18.90
C HIS A 1005 9.76 -24.33 -18.49
N GLY A 1006 10.62 -23.39 -18.09
CA GLY A 1006 10.22 -22.03 -17.73
C GLY A 1006 9.90 -21.13 -18.94
N PRO A 1007 9.27 -19.96 -18.72
CA PRO A 1007 9.17 -18.90 -19.73
C PRO A 1007 10.55 -18.35 -20.14
N GLN A 1008 10.59 -17.58 -21.22
CA GLN A 1008 11.77 -16.80 -21.57
C GLN A 1008 11.86 -15.55 -20.68
N ILE A 1009 13.06 -15.00 -20.49
CA ILE A 1009 13.30 -13.90 -19.53
C ILE A 1009 12.49 -12.61 -19.82
N SER A 1010 12.07 -12.39 -21.06
CA SER A 1010 11.33 -11.19 -21.44
C SER A 1010 10.53 -11.39 -22.73
N LYS A 1011 9.51 -10.56 -22.93
CA LYS A 1011 8.77 -10.44 -24.19
C LYS A 1011 9.70 -10.23 -25.41
N VAL A 1012 10.72 -9.37 -25.28
CA VAL A 1012 11.70 -9.11 -26.35
C VAL A 1012 12.45 -10.40 -26.73
N GLN A 1013 12.79 -11.24 -25.75
CA GLN A 1013 13.46 -12.51 -26.00
C GLN A 1013 12.51 -13.53 -26.65
N GLN A 1014 11.25 -13.63 -26.19
CA GLN A 1014 10.20 -14.45 -26.80
C GLN A 1014 9.99 -14.06 -28.29
N GLU A 1015 9.81 -12.77 -28.58
CA GLU A 1015 9.63 -12.23 -29.94
C GLU A 1015 10.86 -12.51 -30.83
N LYS A 1016 12.08 -12.33 -30.30
CA LYS A 1016 13.32 -12.70 -31.00
C LYS A 1016 13.30 -14.16 -31.44
N ILE A 1017 12.99 -15.09 -30.53
CA ILE A 1017 13.00 -16.55 -30.83
C ILE A 1017 11.96 -16.89 -31.88
N LEU A 1018 10.74 -16.37 -31.75
CA LEU A 1018 9.66 -16.60 -32.70
C LEU A 1018 10.00 -16.09 -34.11
N SER A 1019 10.77 -15.01 -34.23
CA SER A 1019 11.23 -14.51 -35.54
C SER A 1019 12.14 -15.49 -36.30
N TYR A 1020 12.88 -16.37 -35.61
CA TYR A 1020 13.69 -17.42 -36.26
C TYR A 1020 12.85 -18.58 -36.79
N VAL A 1021 11.64 -18.79 -36.27
CA VAL A 1021 10.72 -19.82 -36.78
C VAL A 1021 10.35 -19.53 -38.24
N GLU A 1022 9.99 -18.27 -38.53
CA GLU A 1022 9.57 -17.87 -39.87
C GLU A 1022 10.76 -17.85 -40.86
N SER A 1023 11.93 -17.39 -40.42
CA SER A 1023 13.19 -17.53 -41.17
C SER A 1023 13.49 -19.00 -41.50
N ALA A 1024 13.48 -19.91 -40.52
CA ALA A 1024 13.74 -21.33 -40.75
C ALA A 1024 12.73 -22.00 -41.71
N LYS A 1025 11.44 -21.67 -41.63
CA LYS A 1025 10.42 -22.12 -42.60
C LYS A 1025 10.72 -21.61 -44.01
N SER A 1026 10.90 -20.30 -44.16
CA SER A 1026 11.10 -19.64 -45.47
C SER A 1026 12.39 -20.07 -46.18
N GLU A 1027 13.43 -20.41 -45.41
CA GLU A 1027 14.70 -20.91 -45.94
C GLU A 1027 14.69 -22.41 -46.27
N GLY A 1028 13.58 -23.12 -45.96
CA GLY A 1028 13.34 -24.50 -46.38
C GLY A 1028 13.57 -25.58 -45.32
N GLY A 1029 13.63 -25.23 -44.03
CA GLY A 1029 13.68 -26.19 -42.93
C GLY A 1029 12.31 -26.83 -42.65
N ARG A 1030 12.28 -28.14 -42.38
CA ARG A 1030 11.05 -28.86 -41.99
C ARG A 1030 10.77 -28.67 -40.51
N LEU A 1031 9.69 -27.97 -40.16
CA LEU A 1031 9.20 -27.89 -38.78
C LEU A 1031 8.68 -29.27 -38.33
N VAL A 1032 9.25 -29.82 -37.26
CA VAL A 1032 8.92 -31.13 -36.68
C VAL A 1032 8.09 -30.98 -35.40
N LEU A 1033 8.38 -29.96 -34.59
CA LEU A 1033 7.70 -29.65 -33.33
C LEU A 1033 7.76 -28.15 -33.03
N GLY A 1034 6.76 -27.62 -32.35
CA GLY A 1034 6.78 -26.25 -31.80
C GLY A 1034 6.55 -25.15 -32.84
N GLY A 1035 7.34 -24.09 -32.75
CA GLY A 1035 7.30 -22.95 -33.66
C GLY A 1035 6.20 -21.93 -33.37
N LYS A 1036 5.75 -21.81 -32.10
CA LYS A 1036 4.68 -20.90 -31.66
C LYS A 1036 4.84 -20.53 -30.16
N PRO A 1037 4.18 -19.46 -29.69
CA PRO A 1037 4.13 -19.12 -28.26
C PRO A 1037 3.61 -20.30 -27.43
N GLY A 1038 4.11 -20.42 -26.20
CA GLY A 1038 3.59 -21.40 -25.24
C GLY A 1038 2.31 -20.93 -24.53
N PRO A 1039 1.76 -21.73 -23.60
CA PRO A 1039 0.51 -21.43 -22.91
C PRO A 1039 0.65 -20.33 -21.84
N GLY A 1040 -0.44 -19.61 -21.57
CA GLY A 1040 -0.53 -18.60 -20.50
C GLY A 1040 -0.15 -17.18 -20.93
N ASN A 1041 -0.08 -16.27 -19.96
CA ASN A 1041 0.23 -14.85 -20.16
C ASN A 1041 1.73 -14.51 -20.02
N GLY A 1042 2.56 -15.51 -19.74
CA GLY A 1042 4.02 -15.38 -19.64
C GLY A 1042 4.72 -15.45 -20.99
N PHE A 1043 6.03 -15.22 -20.96
CA PHE A 1043 6.88 -15.15 -22.16
C PHE A 1043 7.30 -16.54 -22.69
N PHE A 1044 6.38 -17.50 -22.71
CA PHE A 1044 6.66 -18.88 -23.10
C PHE A 1044 6.87 -19.06 -24.61
N VAL A 1045 7.75 -19.99 -24.97
CA VAL A 1045 7.94 -20.50 -26.34
C VAL A 1045 7.91 -22.01 -26.29
N GLU A 1046 7.15 -22.65 -27.19
CA GLU A 1046 7.13 -24.11 -27.28
C GLU A 1046 8.51 -24.67 -27.71
N PRO A 1047 8.95 -25.81 -27.15
CA PRO A 1047 10.09 -26.56 -27.65
C PRO A 1047 10.03 -26.77 -29.17
N THR A 1048 10.99 -26.18 -29.89
CA THR A 1048 10.94 -26.03 -31.34
C THR A 1048 12.04 -26.84 -32.03
N ILE A 1049 11.65 -27.73 -32.94
CA ILE A 1049 12.54 -28.65 -33.65
C ILE A 1049 12.38 -28.45 -35.15
N PHE A 1050 13.47 -28.13 -35.86
CA PHE A 1050 13.54 -28.13 -37.32
C PHE A 1050 14.48 -29.23 -37.82
N ALA A 1051 14.01 -30.06 -38.75
CA ALA A 1051 14.81 -31.04 -39.47
C ALA A 1051 15.14 -30.57 -40.90
N ASP A 1052 16.04 -31.30 -41.55
CA ASP A 1052 16.45 -31.16 -42.96
C ASP A 1052 17.07 -29.79 -43.32
N THR A 1053 17.51 -29.05 -42.31
CA THR A 1053 18.10 -27.71 -42.44
C THR A 1053 19.41 -27.75 -43.24
N LYS A 1054 19.91 -26.57 -43.66
CA LYS A 1054 21.15 -26.41 -44.44
C LYS A 1054 22.10 -25.45 -43.73
N ASN A 1055 23.41 -25.70 -43.79
CA ASN A 1055 24.40 -24.99 -42.96
C ASN A 1055 24.53 -23.46 -43.20
N HIS A 1056 23.98 -22.96 -44.31
CA HIS A 1056 23.90 -21.53 -44.61
C HIS A 1056 22.66 -20.83 -44.03
N MET A 1057 21.67 -21.57 -43.52
CA MET A 1057 20.42 -21.00 -42.99
C MET A 1057 20.70 -20.12 -41.75
N LYS A 1058 19.98 -19.01 -41.63
CA LYS A 1058 20.12 -18.05 -40.54
C LYS A 1058 19.91 -18.70 -39.17
N ALA A 1059 18.87 -19.52 -39.02
CA ALA A 1059 18.59 -20.27 -37.80
C ALA A 1059 19.66 -21.33 -37.45
N VAL A 1060 20.48 -21.74 -38.42
CA VAL A 1060 21.65 -22.60 -38.20
C VAL A 1060 22.88 -21.78 -37.81
N ARG A 1061 23.07 -20.57 -38.34
CA ARG A 1061 24.28 -19.77 -38.09
C ARG A 1061 24.21 -18.87 -36.85
N GLU A 1062 23.06 -18.32 -36.52
CA GLU A 1062 22.91 -17.32 -35.46
C GLU A 1062 22.43 -17.90 -34.13
N GLU A 1063 22.88 -17.30 -33.02
CA GLU A 1063 22.43 -17.63 -31.67
C GLU A 1063 20.99 -17.15 -31.41
N ILE A 1064 20.08 -18.11 -31.27
CA ILE A 1064 18.65 -17.86 -31.00
C ILE A 1064 18.44 -17.54 -29.51
N PHE A 1065 19.09 -18.32 -28.63
CA PHE A 1065 19.03 -18.21 -27.16
C PHE A 1065 17.63 -18.52 -26.59
N GLY A 1066 17.08 -19.67 -26.98
CA GLY A 1066 15.77 -20.17 -26.61
C GLY A 1066 15.64 -21.64 -27.02
N PRO A 1067 14.48 -22.28 -26.83
CA PRO A 1067 14.33 -23.73 -26.91
C PRO A 1067 14.13 -24.17 -28.37
N PHE A 1068 15.14 -23.94 -29.20
CA PHE A 1068 15.10 -24.05 -30.64
C PHE A 1068 16.32 -24.82 -31.15
N VAL A 1069 16.07 -25.95 -31.82
CA VAL A 1069 17.12 -26.79 -32.40
C VAL A 1069 16.93 -27.00 -33.90
N VAL A 1070 18.06 -27.05 -34.61
CA VAL A 1070 18.13 -27.42 -36.02
C VAL A 1070 18.89 -28.73 -36.18
N ILE A 1071 18.35 -29.64 -36.99
CA ILE A 1071 18.90 -30.99 -37.21
C ILE A 1071 19.28 -31.13 -38.69
N GLN A 1072 20.41 -31.80 -38.95
CA GLN A 1072 20.94 -32.10 -40.29
C GLN A 1072 21.53 -33.51 -40.35
N SER A 1073 21.46 -34.14 -41.52
CA SER A 1073 22.17 -35.40 -41.77
C SER A 1073 23.64 -35.16 -42.15
N PHE A 1074 24.46 -36.20 -42.03
CA PHE A 1074 25.78 -36.28 -42.66
C PHE A 1074 26.09 -37.72 -43.08
N THR A 1075 26.95 -37.90 -44.08
CA THR A 1075 27.37 -39.19 -44.61
C THR A 1075 28.70 -39.64 -43.96
N THR A 1076 29.70 -38.75 -43.90
CA THR A 1076 31.09 -39.08 -43.51
C THR A 1076 31.54 -38.39 -42.22
N ASP A 1077 32.51 -39.00 -41.52
CA ASP A 1077 33.07 -38.46 -40.28
C ASP A 1077 33.74 -37.09 -40.54
N GLU A 1078 34.40 -36.91 -41.68
CA GLU A 1078 35.03 -35.63 -42.10
C GLU A 1078 34.00 -34.52 -42.33
N GLU A 1079 32.89 -34.82 -43.03
CA GLU A 1079 31.80 -33.88 -43.31
C GLU A 1079 31.10 -33.41 -42.02
N ALA A 1080 30.96 -34.28 -41.02
CA ALA A 1080 30.41 -33.92 -39.72
C ALA A 1080 31.25 -32.85 -39.02
N ILE A 1081 32.59 -32.98 -39.09
CA ILE A 1081 33.53 -32.02 -38.51
C ILE A 1081 33.55 -30.71 -39.31
N GLU A 1082 33.52 -30.77 -40.64
CA GLU A 1082 33.40 -29.57 -41.50
C GLU A 1082 32.14 -28.77 -41.14
N LYS A 1083 30.97 -29.43 -41.09
CA LYS A 1083 29.70 -28.81 -40.69
C LYS A 1083 29.74 -28.25 -39.27
N ALA A 1084 30.32 -28.99 -38.33
CA ALA A 1084 30.46 -28.55 -36.94
C ALA A 1084 31.31 -27.27 -36.81
N ASN A 1085 32.43 -27.19 -37.54
CA ASN A 1085 33.38 -26.08 -37.51
C ASN A 1085 32.99 -24.88 -38.40
N ASP A 1086 32.13 -25.07 -39.41
CA ASP A 1086 31.54 -23.99 -40.21
C ASP A 1086 30.53 -23.18 -39.39
N THR A 1087 31.09 -22.32 -38.52
CA THR A 1087 30.41 -21.37 -37.66
C THR A 1087 31.42 -20.29 -37.22
N GLU A 1088 30.93 -19.09 -36.88
CA GLU A 1088 31.77 -18.06 -36.27
C GLU A 1088 31.97 -18.27 -34.75
N TYR A 1089 31.21 -19.19 -34.16
CA TYR A 1089 31.20 -19.54 -32.74
C TYR A 1089 32.10 -20.74 -32.44
N GLY A 1090 32.38 -20.98 -31.15
CA GLY A 1090 33.21 -22.09 -30.71
C GLY A 1090 33.19 -22.28 -29.19
N LEU A 1091 32.00 -22.25 -28.57
CA LEU A 1091 31.87 -22.32 -27.12
C LEU A 1091 31.91 -23.76 -26.59
N GLY A 1092 30.85 -24.54 -26.84
CA GLY A 1092 30.76 -25.96 -26.52
C GLY A 1092 30.53 -26.82 -27.77
N ALA A 1093 30.68 -28.13 -27.62
CA ALA A 1093 30.29 -29.15 -28.59
C ALA A 1093 30.07 -30.51 -27.91
N ALA A 1094 29.32 -31.42 -28.52
CA ALA A 1094 29.13 -32.77 -28.01
C ALA A 1094 29.29 -33.84 -29.11
N VAL A 1095 29.77 -35.02 -28.74
CA VAL A 1095 30.03 -36.14 -29.67
C VAL A 1095 29.49 -37.45 -29.07
N PHE A 1096 28.67 -38.17 -29.84
CA PHE A 1096 28.09 -39.47 -29.46
C PHE A 1096 28.58 -40.58 -30.37
N SER A 1097 29.33 -41.53 -29.78
CA SER A 1097 29.91 -42.71 -30.44
C SER A 1097 30.38 -43.71 -29.36
N LYS A 1098 30.27 -45.01 -29.64
CA LYS A 1098 30.83 -46.09 -28.80
C LYS A 1098 32.27 -46.45 -29.20
N ASP A 1099 32.71 -46.07 -30.40
CA ASP A 1099 34.12 -46.12 -30.80
C ASP A 1099 34.91 -44.97 -30.13
N ILE A 1100 35.76 -45.35 -29.17
CA ILE A 1100 36.62 -44.43 -28.43
C ILE A 1100 37.60 -43.65 -29.32
N VAL A 1101 38.09 -44.25 -30.42
CA VAL A 1101 39.03 -43.61 -31.34
C VAL A 1101 38.31 -42.58 -32.21
N ARG A 1102 37.14 -42.93 -32.75
CA ARG A 1102 36.27 -42.00 -33.49
C ARG A 1102 35.88 -40.81 -32.61
N ALA A 1103 35.39 -41.06 -31.40
CA ALA A 1103 34.98 -40.02 -30.47
C ALA A 1103 36.10 -39.04 -30.12
N HIS A 1104 37.31 -39.52 -29.80
CA HIS A 1104 38.46 -38.65 -29.49
C HIS A 1104 39.00 -37.90 -30.71
N LYS A 1105 39.00 -38.52 -31.91
CA LYS A 1105 39.38 -37.83 -33.14
C LYS A 1105 38.42 -36.68 -33.46
N ALA A 1106 37.12 -36.94 -33.36
CA ALA A 1106 36.10 -35.91 -33.56
C ALA A 1106 36.26 -34.78 -32.53
N ALA A 1107 36.35 -35.11 -31.23
CA ALA A 1107 36.49 -34.12 -30.17
C ALA A 1107 37.77 -33.27 -30.30
N GLY A 1108 38.90 -33.87 -30.73
CA GLY A 1108 40.14 -33.14 -30.97
C GLY A 1108 40.16 -32.28 -32.25
N ALA A 1109 39.19 -32.48 -33.15
CA ALA A 1109 39.09 -31.75 -34.42
C ALA A 1109 38.01 -30.64 -34.42
N ILE A 1110 37.11 -30.63 -33.43
CA ILE A 1110 36.10 -29.58 -33.27
C ILE A 1110 36.72 -28.34 -32.62
N GLU A 1111 36.52 -27.17 -33.23
CA GLU A 1111 37.07 -25.88 -32.78
C GLU A 1111 36.18 -25.24 -31.69
N ALA A 1112 36.01 -25.95 -30.57
CA ALA A 1112 35.22 -25.51 -29.41
C ALA A 1112 36.04 -25.44 -28.11
N GLY A 1113 35.62 -24.57 -27.20
CA GLY A 1113 36.24 -24.39 -25.87
C GLY A 1113 36.06 -25.57 -24.92
N MET A 1114 34.95 -26.30 -25.08
CA MET A 1114 34.60 -27.49 -24.31
C MET A 1114 33.98 -28.53 -25.26
N VAL A 1115 34.35 -29.80 -25.10
CA VAL A 1115 33.76 -30.90 -25.88
C VAL A 1115 33.37 -32.05 -24.97
N TRP A 1116 32.07 -32.38 -24.95
CA TRP A 1116 31.52 -33.54 -24.26
C TRP A 1116 31.58 -34.79 -25.14
N ILE A 1117 31.88 -35.95 -24.56
CA ILE A 1117 31.80 -37.25 -25.24
C ILE A 1117 30.76 -38.11 -24.52
N ASN A 1118 29.68 -38.44 -25.22
CA ASN A 1118 28.52 -39.19 -24.70
C ASN A 1118 27.75 -38.51 -23.55
N SER A 1119 27.88 -37.19 -23.38
CA SER A 1119 27.07 -36.33 -22.51
C SER A 1119 26.84 -34.96 -23.15
N SER A 1120 26.14 -34.04 -22.47
CA SER A 1120 25.99 -32.63 -22.87
C SER A 1120 25.59 -31.77 -21.67
N GLN A 1121 26.11 -30.54 -21.58
CA GLN A 1121 25.81 -29.55 -20.53
C GLN A 1121 26.20 -29.90 -19.10
N ASP A 1122 26.84 -31.05 -18.83
CA ASP A 1122 27.44 -31.30 -17.53
C ASP A 1122 28.68 -30.40 -17.32
N SER A 1123 28.65 -29.59 -16.26
CA SER A 1123 29.73 -28.69 -15.86
C SER A 1123 30.45 -29.18 -14.61
N HIS A 1124 31.66 -28.67 -14.37
CA HIS A 1124 32.33 -28.84 -13.09
C HIS A 1124 33.25 -27.63 -12.85
N PHE A 1125 33.11 -26.99 -11.68
CA PHE A 1125 33.85 -25.78 -11.28
C PHE A 1125 35.39 -25.87 -11.40
N GLY A 1126 35.95 -27.08 -11.38
CA GLY A 1126 37.38 -27.34 -11.58
C GLY A 1126 37.86 -27.44 -13.03
N ILE A 1127 36.96 -27.51 -14.01
CA ILE A 1127 37.26 -27.63 -15.45
C ILE A 1127 37.14 -26.22 -16.08
N PRO A 1128 38.10 -25.77 -16.93
CA PRO A 1128 37.99 -24.47 -17.57
C PRO A 1128 36.85 -24.41 -18.58
N PHE A 1129 36.16 -23.27 -18.60
CA PHE A 1129 35.11 -22.91 -19.54
C PHE A 1129 35.59 -21.73 -20.39
N GLY A 1130 35.21 -21.69 -21.67
CA GLY A 1130 35.22 -20.45 -22.46
C GLY A 1130 35.61 -20.59 -23.92
N GLY A 1131 35.21 -19.60 -24.73
CA GLY A 1131 35.08 -19.77 -26.18
C GLY A 1131 36.37 -19.80 -27.04
N TYR A 1132 36.25 -20.43 -28.21
CA TYR A 1132 37.06 -20.18 -29.41
C TYR A 1132 36.37 -19.13 -30.30
N LYS A 1133 37.10 -18.61 -31.31
CA LYS A 1133 36.58 -17.71 -32.35
C LYS A 1133 35.84 -16.50 -31.76
N GLN A 1134 34.58 -16.26 -32.14
CA GLN A 1134 33.75 -15.16 -31.61
C GLN A 1134 32.93 -15.53 -30.36
N SER A 1135 33.11 -16.72 -29.80
CA SER A 1135 32.48 -17.11 -28.52
C SER A 1135 33.27 -16.67 -27.29
N GLY A 1136 34.49 -16.12 -27.42
CA GLY A 1136 35.16 -15.52 -26.28
C GLY A 1136 36.64 -15.21 -26.43
N ILE A 1137 37.19 -14.58 -25.38
CA ILE A 1137 38.61 -14.31 -25.16
C ILE A 1137 38.91 -14.55 -23.67
N GLY A 1138 39.82 -15.47 -23.37
CA GLY A 1138 40.14 -15.89 -22.01
C GLY A 1138 39.40 -17.17 -21.60
N ARG A 1139 39.45 -17.52 -20.32
CA ARG A 1139 38.73 -18.66 -19.73
C ARG A 1139 38.24 -18.33 -18.33
N GLU A 1140 37.14 -18.97 -17.95
CA GLU A 1140 36.57 -19.00 -16.61
C GLU A 1140 36.64 -20.42 -16.05
N LEU A 1141 36.28 -20.59 -14.77
CA LEU A 1141 36.41 -21.86 -14.04
C LEU A 1141 37.85 -22.46 -14.00
N GLY A 1142 38.02 -23.48 -13.16
CA GLY A 1142 39.31 -24.15 -12.92
C GLY A 1142 40.45 -23.23 -12.46
N GLN A 1143 41.69 -23.71 -12.59
CA GLN A 1143 42.87 -22.88 -12.30
C GLN A 1143 43.11 -21.76 -13.33
N TYR A 1144 42.57 -21.92 -14.55
CA TYR A 1144 42.83 -20.99 -15.66
C TYR A 1144 42.22 -19.61 -15.41
N ALA A 1145 41.05 -19.55 -14.77
CA ALA A 1145 40.42 -18.30 -14.37
C ALA A 1145 41.36 -17.40 -13.55
N LEU A 1146 42.15 -17.96 -12.63
CA LEU A 1146 43.07 -17.20 -11.77
C LEU A 1146 44.07 -16.36 -12.58
N SER A 1147 44.50 -16.85 -13.75
CA SER A 1147 45.41 -16.11 -14.63
C SER A 1147 44.77 -14.85 -15.20
N SER A 1148 43.47 -14.89 -15.55
CA SER A 1148 42.68 -13.71 -15.94
C SER A 1148 42.61 -12.67 -14.82
N TYR A 1149 42.75 -13.08 -13.57
CA TYR A 1149 42.66 -12.24 -12.36
C TYR A 1149 44.04 -11.95 -11.74
N THR A 1150 45.13 -12.12 -12.49
CA THR A 1150 46.48 -11.78 -12.04
C THR A 1150 47.34 -11.09 -13.11
N GLN A 1151 48.04 -10.03 -12.72
CA GLN A 1151 49.12 -9.43 -13.47
C GLN A 1151 50.45 -10.05 -13.03
N VAL A 1152 51.24 -10.56 -14.00
CA VAL A 1152 52.56 -11.13 -13.73
C VAL A 1152 53.60 -10.00 -13.62
N LYS A 1153 54.29 -9.93 -12.48
CA LYS A 1153 55.42 -9.02 -12.24
C LYS A 1153 56.71 -9.83 -12.12
N ALA A 1154 57.62 -9.65 -13.07
CA ALA A 1154 58.98 -10.14 -12.94
C ALA A 1154 59.78 -9.25 -11.98
N ILE A 1155 60.46 -9.87 -11.02
CA ILE A 1155 61.32 -9.22 -10.03
C ILE A 1155 62.73 -9.79 -10.22
N HIS A 1156 63.70 -8.89 -10.35
CA HIS A 1156 65.12 -9.24 -10.49
C HIS A 1156 65.87 -8.71 -9.27
N VAL A 1157 66.51 -9.62 -8.53
CA VAL A 1157 67.38 -9.30 -7.40
C VAL A 1157 68.82 -9.56 -7.84
N ASN A 1158 69.61 -8.49 -7.88
CA ASN A 1158 71.05 -8.59 -8.07
C ASN A 1158 71.69 -9.14 -6.78
N LEU A 1159 72.46 -10.22 -6.88
CA LEU A 1159 73.10 -10.89 -5.74
C LEU A 1159 74.60 -10.63 -5.63
N GLY A 1160 75.22 -9.97 -6.61
CA GLY A 1160 76.67 -9.74 -6.59
C GLY A 1160 77.29 -9.02 -7.80
N THR A 1161 76.49 -8.61 -8.79
CA THR A 1161 77.00 -7.82 -9.93
C THR A 1161 77.28 -6.39 -9.47
N ILE A 1162 78.56 -6.04 -9.32
CA ILE A 1162 79.02 -4.67 -9.09
C ILE A 1162 79.48 -4.11 -10.44
N LEU A 1163 79.07 -2.88 -10.77
CA LEU A 1163 79.44 -2.17 -12.00
C LEU A 1163 80.83 -1.53 -11.90
#